data_AF-A0A437LYT6-F1
#
_entry.id   AF-A0A437LYT6-F1
#
_cell.length_a   1.000
_cell.length_b   1.000
_cell.length_c   1.000
_cell.angle_alpha   90.00
_cell.angle_beta   90.00
_cell.angle_gamma   90.00
#
_symmetry.space_group_name_H-M   'P 1'
#
loop_
_entity.id
_entity.type
_entity.pdbx_description
1 polymer ?
#
loop_
_entity_poly.entity_id
_entity_poly.type
_entity_poly.pdbx_seq_one_letter_code
_entity_poly.pdbx_strand_id
1 'polypeptide(L)'
;MTRLRIAYLAGSQDDAMPRPWLADALAAFGDVTGFLFERRRRTSFHTTRFLPPRRFGAGLPGHDAAIPSLGEALRMGEAAGTPWQRLSEPAALIRHIMNARRAQRLFAALHRLRPSLIVVDGAVLAPLFPTLRSLGCPLVWAPDRRGSLYHAAQAEALPEGWLASWHGAAAAAHAEGEALAAPLLDQLWLTGDAAEEHFADLVPAARRHAVGGSAEGMASAMRAMSLPARPAPPPAPSRVPDAEQLSFNPLTRLAWWRLSLRDAQDARISLLDSHGATLPAATVTIHRRRAGAIDVEAMAVLPAGVSAEELRLDISTPRGAMPALSPAAPAVEQRAGLVALEPFGAWQELWAWSLDEKPGLHPRPEQSAILPLPARPGSGSLHRLRFALRDQGEAVTLTPPEGIGEELSHPALWTGRHPPSSARLRAMAGRHQGETAWIIGNGPSVRPEDLDALQGRVTFCFNRFHLAHGRTSLRPRYTVSADRQMIEDFGAEMVSSSGGTVFLAAKEPPALEGDYIWVRQLPVFPPLFSLRADIAVTPGGSSPYVAMQLGYFMGIRRFILYGTDFNYRFSDTGSQDPYRAATGDGNHFIKNYRGGRDWAPPSLRAISAAFLNARRVTEAAGGFIRNASRGGHLDIFERQSFESALALH
;
A
#
# COMPACT_ATOMS: atom_id res chain seq x y z
N MET A 1 -38.05 21.86 1.34
CA MET A 1 -37.16 22.95 1.81
C MET A 1 -35.72 22.49 1.69
N THR A 2 -34.84 23.33 1.14
CA THR A 2 -33.44 22.97 0.85
C THR A 2 -32.64 22.99 2.16
N ARG A 3 -32.08 21.84 2.58
CA ARG A 3 -31.21 21.77 3.78
C ARG A 3 -29.97 22.63 3.59
N LEU A 4 -29.82 23.65 4.44
CA LEU A 4 -28.65 24.52 4.46
C LEU A 4 -27.51 23.83 5.20
N ARG A 5 -26.30 23.83 4.63
CA ARG A 5 -25.09 23.37 5.33
C ARG A 5 -24.21 24.55 5.64
N ILE A 6 -24.00 24.85 6.92
CA ILE A 6 -23.28 26.05 7.35
C ILE A 6 -21.98 25.61 8.01
N ALA A 7 -20.85 25.99 7.41
CA ALA A 7 -19.55 25.76 8.02
C ALA A 7 -19.19 26.96 8.92
N TYR A 8 -19.12 26.72 10.23
CA TYR A 8 -18.66 27.72 11.20
C TYR A 8 -17.20 27.49 11.58
N LEU A 9 -16.36 28.53 11.46
CA LEU A 9 -14.92 28.48 11.70
C LEU A 9 -14.54 29.45 12.82
N ALA A 10 -14.12 28.93 13.98
CA ALA A 10 -13.70 29.72 15.13
C ALA A 10 -12.17 29.81 15.27
N GLY A 11 -11.66 30.98 15.66
CA GLY A 11 -10.22 31.27 15.77
C GLY A 11 -9.55 30.78 17.05
N SER A 12 -10.29 30.57 18.14
CA SER A 12 -9.76 30.18 19.45
C SER A 12 -10.47 28.96 20.07
N GLN A 13 -9.89 28.39 21.13
CA GLN A 13 -10.46 27.24 21.86
C GLN A 13 -11.57 27.62 22.85
N ASP A 14 -11.63 28.87 23.30
CA ASP A 14 -12.66 29.36 24.22
C ASP A 14 -13.97 29.71 23.48
N ASP A 15 -13.89 29.93 22.16
CA ASP A 15 -15.03 30.26 21.28
C ASP A 15 -15.71 29.00 20.68
N ALA A 16 -15.50 27.83 21.29
CA ALA A 16 -15.80 26.52 20.70
C ALA A 16 -17.28 26.08 20.74
N MET A 17 -18.21 26.97 21.11
CA MET A 17 -19.65 26.79 20.91
C MET A 17 -20.14 27.84 19.92
N PRO A 18 -21.03 27.49 18.96
CA PRO A 18 -21.73 28.53 18.23
C PRO A 18 -22.46 29.36 19.28
N ARG A 19 -22.25 30.67 19.25
CA ARG A 19 -22.79 31.54 20.31
C ARG A 19 -24.30 31.30 20.45
N PRO A 20 -24.89 31.47 21.64
CA PRO A 20 -26.30 31.20 21.88
C PRO A 20 -27.21 31.78 20.80
N TRP A 21 -26.95 33.03 20.39
CA TRP A 21 -27.68 33.70 19.31
C TRP A 21 -27.54 33.02 17.93
N LEU A 22 -26.36 32.47 17.60
CA LEU A 22 -26.14 31.74 16.35
C LEU A 22 -26.81 30.36 16.42
N ALA A 23 -26.76 29.68 17.56
CA ALA A 23 -27.44 28.41 17.76
C ALA A 23 -28.97 28.57 17.66
N ASP A 24 -29.53 29.60 18.29
CA ASP A 24 -30.97 29.92 18.28
C ASP A 24 -31.45 30.38 16.90
N ALA A 25 -30.67 31.21 16.21
CA ALA A 25 -30.97 31.61 14.84
C ALA A 25 -30.94 30.42 13.88
N LEU A 26 -29.97 29.51 14.01
CA LEU A 26 -29.85 28.33 13.17
C LEU A 26 -30.96 27.30 13.43
N ALA A 27 -31.49 27.24 14.66
CA ALA A 27 -32.67 26.45 15.00
C ALA A 27 -33.95 26.97 14.31
N ALA A 28 -34.09 28.29 14.15
CA ALA A 28 -35.24 28.91 13.46
C ALA A 28 -35.31 28.60 11.95
N PHE A 29 -34.19 28.23 11.32
CA PHE A 29 -34.11 27.86 9.88
C PHE A 29 -34.37 26.37 9.60
N GLY A 30 -34.68 25.57 10.61
CA GLY A 30 -35.38 24.29 10.52
C GLY A 30 -34.64 23.08 9.91
N ASP A 31 -33.50 23.25 9.23
CA ASP A 31 -32.84 22.10 8.56
C ASP A 31 -31.34 22.34 8.27
N VAL A 32 -30.56 22.58 9.33
CA VAL A 32 -29.09 22.78 9.28
C VAL A 32 -28.36 21.43 9.49
N THR A 33 -27.62 20.94 8.50
CA THR A 33 -26.85 19.68 8.64
C THR A 33 -25.34 19.91 8.58
N GLY A 34 -24.73 20.05 9.75
CA GLY A 34 -23.28 19.92 9.94
C GLY A 34 -22.57 21.20 10.36
N PHE A 35 -21.90 21.13 11.51
CA PHE A 35 -20.93 22.13 11.97
C PHE A 35 -19.54 21.50 11.97
N LEU A 36 -18.55 22.19 11.43
CA LEU A 36 -17.18 21.70 11.47
C LEU A 36 -16.37 22.38 12.58
N PHE A 37 -16.51 21.89 13.80
CA PHE A 37 -15.66 22.28 14.93
C PHE A 37 -14.41 21.42 15.01
N GLU A 38 -13.23 22.04 15.13
CA GLU A 38 -12.02 21.34 15.52
C GLU A 38 -11.95 21.27 17.06
N ARG A 39 -12.67 20.33 17.68
CA ARG A 39 -12.56 20.06 19.13
C ARG A 39 -11.90 18.69 19.41
N ARG A 40 -10.92 18.66 20.32
CA ARG A 40 -10.58 17.45 21.10
C ARG A 40 -11.69 17.25 22.16
N ARG A 41 -12.53 16.23 21.94
CA ARG A 41 -13.60 15.64 22.80
C ARG A 41 -14.00 16.38 24.11
N ARG A 42 -15.30 16.74 24.23
CA ARG A 42 -16.34 15.96 24.97
C ARG A 42 -17.75 16.57 24.82
N THR A 43 -18.72 15.64 24.72
CA THR A 43 -20.19 15.73 24.93
C THR A 43 -21.09 16.53 23.97
N SER A 44 -21.74 15.73 23.10
CA SER A 44 -23.14 15.74 22.62
C SER A 44 -23.82 17.04 22.15
N PHE A 45 -23.92 17.19 20.82
CA PHE A 45 -25.19 17.33 20.07
C PHE A 45 -25.03 16.64 18.69
N HIS A 46 -26.03 15.89 18.24
CA HIS A 46 -26.04 15.15 16.95
C HIS A 46 -26.16 16.16 15.78
N THR A 47 -25.37 16.12 14.69
CA THR A 47 -25.33 15.07 13.64
C THR A 47 -24.11 15.22 12.69
N THR A 48 -23.60 14.07 12.25
CA THR A 48 -22.68 13.79 11.10
C THR A 48 -21.16 14.11 11.17
N ARG A 49 -20.38 13.04 11.45
CA ARG A 49 -18.94 12.77 11.20
C ARG A 49 -17.91 13.80 11.67
N PHE A 50 -17.55 13.68 12.95
CA PHE A 50 -16.33 14.23 13.54
C PHE A 50 -15.10 13.38 13.20
N LEU A 51 -13.96 14.01 12.87
CA LEU A 51 -12.67 13.32 12.76
C LEU A 51 -12.20 12.88 14.16
N PRO A 52 -11.84 11.60 14.38
CA PRO A 52 -11.32 11.17 15.67
C PRO A 52 -9.89 11.71 15.90
N PRO A 53 -9.52 12.06 17.14
CA PRO A 53 -8.14 12.33 17.49
C PRO A 53 -7.35 11.01 17.47
N ARG A 54 -6.35 10.89 16.59
CA ARG A 54 -5.23 10.00 16.93
C ARG A 54 -4.54 10.64 18.14
N ARG A 55 -4.51 9.91 19.27
CA ARG A 55 -3.57 10.16 20.34
C ARG A 55 -2.18 10.16 19.70
N PHE A 56 -1.53 11.33 19.65
CA PHE A 56 -0.10 11.40 19.36
C PHE A 56 0.61 10.89 20.62
N GLY A 57 0.81 9.58 20.69
CA GLY A 57 1.95 8.98 21.35
C GLY A 57 3.13 8.94 20.37
N ALA A 58 4.33 8.93 20.94
CA ALA A 58 5.65 9.09 20.32
C ALA A 58 5.99 10.55 19.93
N GLY A 59 6.58 11.26 20.90
CA GLY A 59 7.44 12.41 20.60
C GLY A 59 8.58 11.97 19.68
N LEU A 60 8.92 12.84 18.73
CA LEU A 60 10.26 12.84 18.15
C LEU A 60 11.23 13.24 19.28
N PRO A 61 12.40 12.60 19.41
CA PRO A 61 13.39 13.00 20.42
C PRO A 61 13.80 14.46 20.16
N GLY A 62 13.64 15.33 21.16
CA GLY A 62 14.08 16.74 21.09
C GLY A 62 12.98 17.81 21.16
N HIS A 63 11.70 17.44 21.27
CA HIS A 63 10.62 18.40 21.53
C HIS A 63 9.79 17.96 22.75
N ASP A 64 10.18 18.46 23.92
CA ASP A 64 9.44 18.30 25.16
C ASP A 64 8.23 19.26 25.25
N ALA A 65 7.19 18.74 25.91
CA ALA A 65 5.95 19.36 26.36
C ALA A 65 4.82 19.59 25.33
N ALA A 66 3.64 19.10 25.69
CA ALA A 66 2.38 19.48 25.07
C ALA A 66 2.12 20.98 25.28
N ILE A 67 1.96 21.73 24.20
CA ILE A 67 1.73 23.17 24.23
C ILE A 67 0.27 23.44 24.69
N PRO A 68 0.04 24.20 25.78
CA PRO A 68 -1.29 24.61 26.21
C PRO A 68 -1.97 25.50 25.17
N SER A 69 -3.31 25.51 25.18
CA SER A 69 -4.10 26.43 24.37
C SER A 69 -3.89 27.90 24.77
N LEU A 70 -4.31 28.83 23.91
CA LEU A 70 -4.18 30.26 24.15
C LEU A 70 -4.83 30.71 25.48
N GLY A 71 -6.00 30.16 25.82
CA GLY A 71 -6.69 30.41 27.09
C GLY A 71 -6.03 29.73 28.30
N GLU A 72 -5.35 28.59 28.09
CA GLU A 72 -4.56 27.92 29.13
C GLU A 72 -3.26 28.67 29.42
N ALA A 73 -2.61 29.25 28.39
CA ALA A 73 -1.39 30.04 28.53
C ALA A 73 -1.64 31.37 29.27
N LEU A 74 -2.76 32.05 29.01
CA LEU A 74 -3.16 33.27 29.71
C LEU A 74 -3.49 33.04 31.20
N ARG A 75 -3.86 31.81 31.57
CA ARG A 75 -4.13 31.42 32.97
C ARG A 75 -2.89 30.97 33.75
N MET A 76 -1.74 30.79 33.08
CA MET A 76 -0.54 30.21 33.69
C MET A 76 0.38 31.22 34.40
N GLY A 77 0.06 32.53 34.38
CA GLY A 77 0.90 33.54 35.03
C GLY A 77 2.34 33.58 34.50
N GLU A 78 3.24 34.28 35.21
CA GLU A 78 4.63 34.61 34.81
C GLU A 78 5.56 33.42 34.45
N ALA A 79 5.09 32.17 34.54
CA ALA A 79 5.89 30.96 34.27
C ALA A 79 6.10 30.64 32.78
N ALA A 80 5.61 31.45 31.85
CA ALA A 80 5.76 31.22 30.41
C ALA A 80 7.13 31.70 29.87
N GLY A 81 8.15 30.85 29.98
CA GLY A 81 9.47 31.05 29.38
C GLY A 81 9.50 31.03 27.84
N THR A 82 10.74 30.99 27.30
CA THR A 82 11.22 31.25 25.91
C THR A 82 10.39 30.84 24.68
N PRO A 83 9.49 29.82 24.65
CA PRO A 83 8.66 29.56 23.47
C PRO A 83 7.71 30.70 23.10
N TRP A 84 7.16 31.42 24.09
CA TRP A 84 6.11 32.42 23.87
C TRP A 84 6.65 33.79 23.47
N GLN A 85 7.88 34.10 23.88
CA GLN A 85 8.64 35.25 23.38
C GLN A 85 8.83 35.19 21.86
N ARG A 86 8.78 33.99 21.24
CA ARG A 86 8.86 33.84 19.77
C ARG A 86 7.54 34.15 19.04
N LEU A 87 6.45 34.42 19.77
CA LEU A 87 5.15 34.81 19.22
C LEU A 87 4.88 36.32 19.37
N SER A 88 5.90 37.12 19.68
CA SER A 88 5.83 38.59 19.70
C SER A 88 5.89 39.22 18.30
N GLU A 89 5.87 38.40 17.25
CA GLU A 89 5.76 38.85 15.86
C GLU A 89 4.40 38.39 15.27
N PRO A 90 3.65 39.27 14.58
CA PRO A 90 2.34 38.94 13.99
C PRO A 90 2.36 37.68 13.12
N ALA A 91 3.39 37.55 12.25
CA ALA A 91 3.51 36.40 11.34
C ALA A 91 3.78 35.07 12.09
N ALA A 92 4.51 35.12 13.21
CA ALA A 92 4.76 33.94 14.04
C ALA A 92 3.48 33.49 14.76
N LEU A 93 2.70 34.45 15.25
CA LEU A 93 1.40 34.22 15.89
C LEU A 93 0.39 33.61 14.90
N ILE A 94 0.31 34.13 13.67
CA ILE A 94 -0.53 33.56 12.60
C ILE A 94 -0.14 32.12 12.27
N ARG A 95 1.17 31.83 12.10
CA ARG A 95 1.65 30.46 11.83
C ARG A 95 1.36 29.49 12.97
N HIS A 96 1.38 29.98 14.20
CA HIS A 96 1.04 29.18 15.38
C HIS A 96 -0.45 28.82 15.40
N ILE A 97 -1.34 29.80 15.22
CA ILE A 97 -2.79 29.60 15.20
C ILE A 97 -3.22 28.75 14.00
N MET A 98 -2.64 29.00 12.82
CA MET A 98 -3.00 28.39 11.55
C MET A 98 -1.79 27.87 10.78
N ASN A 99 -1.29 26.71 11.18
CA ASN A 99 -0.24 26.02 10.42
C ASN A 99 -0.79 25.30 9.18
N ALA A 100 0.11 24.97 8.24
CA ALA A 100 -0.23 24.32 6.97
C ALA A 100 -1.03 23.01 7.12
N ARG A 101 -0.74 22.19 8.14
CA ARG A 101 -1.48 20.93 8.37
C ARG A 101 -2.91 21.18 8.85
N ARG A 102 -3.11 22.19 9.69
CA ARG A 102 -4.44 22.60 10.18
C ARG A 102 -5.30 23.14 9.04
N ALA A 103 -4.73 24.03 8.22
CA ALA A 103 -5.36 24.54 7.01
C ALA A 103 -5.78 23.41 6.05
N GLN A 104 -4.88 22.47 5.74
CA GLN A 104 -5.18 21.33 4.87
C GLN A 104 -6.34 20.45 5.38
N ARG A 105 -6.37 20.16 6.69
CA ARG A 105 -7.45 19.37 7.30
C ARG A 105 -8.79 20.11 7.23
N LEU A 106 -8.77 21.42 7.46
CA LEU A 106 -9.96 22.25 7.36
C LEU A 106 -10.50 22.26 5.94
N PHE A 107 -9.66 22.47 4.92
CA PHE A 107 -10.09 22.45 3.53
C PHE A 107 -10.65 21.10 3.10
N ALA A 108 -9.99 19.99 3.45
CA ALA A 108 -10.48 18.65 3.14
C ALA A 108 -11.88 18.40 3.75
N ALA A 109 -12.12 18.94 4.93
CA ALA A 109 -13.39 18.83 5.61
C ALA A 109 -14.49 19.73 4.99
N LEU A 110 -14.14 20.96 4.59
CA LEU A 110 -15.05 21.87 3.86
C LEU A 110 -15.45 21.30 2.50
N HIS A 111 -14.51 20.73 1.74
CA HIS A 111 -14.80 20.04 0.47
C HIS A 111 -15.75 18.86 0.66
N ARG A 112 -15.64 18.13 1.77
CA ARG A 112 -16.55 17.02 2.11
C ARG A 112 -17.92 17.52 2.53
N LEU A 113 -17.97 18.57 3.35
CA LEU A 113 -19.20 19.13 3.89
C LEU A 113 -20.06 19.77 2.78
N ARG A 114 -19.42 20.41 1.80
CA ARG A 114 -20.06 21.23 0.76
C ARG A 114 -20.99 22.28 1.37
N PRO A 115 -20.42 23.25 2.12
CA PRO A 115 -21.24 24.28 2.74
C PRO A 115 -21.97 25.12 1.69
N SER A 116 -23.20 25.49 2.02
CA SER A 116 -23.96 26.54 1.34
C SER A 116 -23.52 27.94 1.80
N LEU A 117 -22.88 28.02 2.97
CA LEU A 117 -22.41 29.25 3.61
C LEU A 117 -21.23 28.93 4.53
N ILE A 118 -20.19 29.76 4.49
CA ILE A 118 -19.06 29.70 5.41
C ILE A 118 -19.10 30.94 6.29
N VAL A 119 -19.16 30.74 7.61
CA VAL A 119 -19.10 31.81 8.61
C VAL A 119 -17.80 31.68 9.37
N VAL A 120 -17.04 32.77 9.44
CA VAL A 120 -15.77 32.85 10.17
C VAL A 120 -15.93 33.78 11.36
N ASP A 121 -15.44 33.38 12.53
CA ASP A 121 -15.56 34.12 13.80
C ASP A 121 -14.19 34.61 14.32
N GLY A 122 -13.25 34.96 13.43
CA GLY A 122 -11.95 35.44 13.87
C GLY A 122 -11.07 35.99 12.75
N ALA A 123 -10.56 37.21 12.92
CA ALA A 123 -9.67 37.87 11.97
C ALA A 123 -8.36 37.09 11.75
N VAL A 124 -7.90 36.33 12.74
CA VAL A 124 -6.69 35.48 12.62
C VAL A 124 -6.83 34.32 11.63
N LEU A 125 -8.07 34.02 11.19
CA LEU A 125 -8.34 33.05 10.13
C LEU A 125 -8.36 33.68 8.73
N ALA A 126 -8.22 35.01 8.61
CA ALA A 126 -8.20 35.76 7.36
C ALA A 126 -7.22 35.23 6.30
N PRO A 127 -6.02 34.69 6.65
CA PRO A 127 -5.14 34.09 5.65
C PRO A 127 -5.77 32.94 4.84
N LEU A 128 -6.85 32.34 5.35
CA LEU A 128 -7.59 31.29 4.64
C LEU A 128 -8.62 31.84 3.65
N PHE A 129 -9.02 33.11 3.75
CA PHE A 129 -10.14 33.69 3.01
C PHE A 129 -9.98 33.60 1.49
N PRO A 130 -8.79 33.85 0.90
CA PRO A 130 -8.61 33.66 -0.55
C PRO A 130 -8.96 32.24 -1.01
N THR A 131 -8.60 31.24 -0.21
CA THR A 131 -8.88 29.81 -0.49
C THR A 131 -10.30 29.41 -0.10
N LEU A 132 -10.89 30.01 0.93
CA LEU A 132 -12.30 29.79 1.25
C LEU A 132 -13.20 30.34 0.14
N ARG A 133 -12.85 31.51 -0.41
CA ARG A 133 -13.56 32.14 -1.54
C ARG A 133 -13.50 31.28 -2.80
N SER A 134 -12.44 30.49 -3.01
CA SER A 134 -12.37 29.56 -4.15
C SER A 134 -13.35 28.38 -4.06
N LEU A 135 -14.01 28.17 -2.92
CA LEU A 135 -15.07 27.16 -2.78
C LEU A 135 -16.40 27.59 -3.43
N GLY A 136 -16.53 28.86 -3.83
CA GLY A 136 -17.69 29.35 -4.58
C GLY A 136 -18.98 29.44 -3.77
N CYS A 137 -18.89 29.41 -2.43
CA CYS A 137 -20.01 29.65 -1.53
C CYS A 137 -19.84 31.01 -0.83
N PRO A 138 -20.94 31.67 -0.43
CA PRO A 138 -20.85 32.92 0.30
C PRO A 138 -20.00 32.79 1.57
N LEU A 139 -19.10 33.77 1.73
CA LEU A 139 -18.18 33.89 2.85
C LEU A 139 -18.59 35.08 3.71
N VAL A 140 -18.90 34.77 4.96
CA VAL A 140 -19.35 35.71 5.97
C VAL A 140 -18.32 35.77 7.08
N TRP A 141 -18.04 36.97 7.55
CA TRP A 141 -17.26 37.19 8.76
C TRP A 141 -18.19 37.74 9.83
N ALA A 142 -18.17 37.12 10.99
CA ALA A 142 -18.99 37.45 12.14
C ALA A 142 -18.08 37.60 13.37
N PRO A 143 -17.23 38.64 13.43
CA PRO A 143 -16.24 38.75 14.51
C PRO A 143 -16.90 38.87 15.89
N ASP A 144 -16.31 38.19 16.89
CA ASP A 144 -16.74 38.27 18.29
C ASP A 144 -16.58 39.64 18.91
N ARG A 145 -15.38 40.20 18.72
CA ARG A 145 -14.93 41.40 19.39
C ARG A 145 -14.07 42.19 18.43
N ARG A 146 -13.83 43.45 18.79
CA ARG A 146 -12.79 44.27 18.18
C ARG A 146 -11.43 43.65 18.52
N GLY A 147 -11.01 42.60 17.82
CA GLY A 147 -9.83 41.81 18.20
C GLY A 147 -8.56 42.66 18.21
N SER A 148 -8.38 43.49 17.17
CA SER A 148 -7.31 44.47 17.09
C SER A 148 -7.33 45.47 18.26
N LEU A 149 -8.48 46.10 18.53
CA LEU A 149 -8.61 47.10 19.60
C LEU A 149 -8.55 46.51 21.01
N TYR A 150 -9.08 45.31 21.22
CA TYR A 150 -9.00 44.61 22.50
C TYR A 150 -7.54 44.32 22.84
N HIS A 151 -6.80 43.75 21.92
CA HIS A 151 -5.39 43.45 22.14
C HIS A 151 -4.55 44.73 22.26
N ALA A 152 -4.88 45.81 21.55
CA ALA A 152 -4.22 47.10 21.70
C ALA A 152 -4.45 47.71 23.10
N ALA A 153 -5.69 47.74 23.59
CA ALA A 153 -6.01 48.24 24.92
C ALA A 153 -5.33 47.42 26.03
N GLN A 154 -5.23 46.10 25.86
CA GLN A 154 -4.50 45.24 26.79
C GLN A 154 -2.99 45.48 26.74
N ALA A 155 -2.41 45.78 25.58
CA ALA A 155 -1.00 46.12 25.45
C ALA A 155 -0.66 47.44 26.18
N GLU A 156 -1.56 48.43 26.12
CA GLU A 156 -1.42 49.72 26.81
C GLU A 156 -1.60 49.61 28.33
N ALA A 157 -2.49 48.72 28.79
CA ALA A 157 -2.80 48.57 30.21
C ALA A 157 -1.78 47.71 31.00
N LEU A 158 -0.93 46.95 30.30
CA LEU A 158 0.04 46.05 30.92
C LEU A 158 1.42 46.72 31.09
N PRO A 159 2.17 46.44 32.18
CA PRO A 159 3.55 46.90 32.32
C PRO A 159 4.44 46.38 31.19
N GLU A 160 5.50 47.13 30.85
CA GLU A 160 6.48 46.71 29.86
C GLU A 160 7.02 45.30 30.16
N GLY A 161 6.85 44.40 29.19
CA GLY A 161 7.18 42.99 29.35
C GLY A 161 6.62 42.14 28.22
N TRP A 162 6.95 40.85 28.22
CA TRP A 162 6.62 39.94 27.12
C TRP A 162 5.10 39.86 26.85
N LEU A 163 4.27 40.00 27.88
CA LEU A 163 2.81 39.93 27.76
C LEU A 163 2.24 41.18 27.05
N ALA A 164 2.75 42.38 27.37
CA ALA A 164 2.43 43.61 26.64
C ALA A 164 2.89 43.54 25.19
N SER A 165 4.12 43.06 24.93
CA SER A 165 4.63 42.84 23.57
C SER A 165 3.80 41.82 22.78
N TRP A 166 3.35 40.75 23.45
CA TRP A 166 2.47 39.74 22.83
C TRP A 166 1.11 40.32 22.46
N HIS A 167 0.49 41.11 23.36
CA HIS A 167 -0.76 41.80 23.07
C HIS A 167 -0.60 42.79 21.92
N GLY A 168 0.53 43.51 21.83
CA GLY A 168 0.84 44.35 20.67
C GLY A 168 0.93 43.55 19.36
N ALA A 169 1.61 42.40 19.37
CA ALA A 169 1.71 41.52 18.20
C ALA A 169 0.35 40.92 17.79
N ALA A 170 -0.50 40.58 18.77
CA ALA A 170 -1.86 40.11 18.54
C ALA A 170 -2.75 41.21 17.95
N ALA A 171 -2.63 42.45 18.43
CA ALA A 171 -3.35 43.60 17.89
C ALA A 171 -3.03 43.81 16.41
N ALA A 172 -1.73 43.78 16.06
CA ALA A 172 -1.26 43.90 14.69
C ALA A 172 -1.71 42.72 13.81
N ALA A 173 -1.59 41.47 14.29
CA ALA A 173 -2.04 40.28 13.55
C ALA A 173 -3.55 40.28 13.28
N HIS A 174 -4.34 40.75 14.25
CA HIS A 174 -5.76 40.97 14.04
C HIS A 174 -5.99 42.06 12.99
N ALA A 175 -5.40 43.24 13.13
CA ALA A 175 -5.56 44.34 12.17
C ALA A 175 -5.20 43.94 10.72
N GLU A 176 -4.10 43.22 10.52
CA GLU A 176 -3.72 42.66 9.21
C GLU A 176 -4.77 41.68 8.69
N GLY A 177 -5.29 40.81 9.56
CA GLY A 177 -6.36 39.88 9.21
C GLY A 177 -7.67 40.59 8.84
N GLU A 178 -8.04 41.64 9.57
CA GLU A 178 -9.23 42.45 9.31
C GLU A 178 -9.14 43.11 7.92
N ALA A 179 -7.98 43.71 7.60
CA ALA A 179 -7.72 44.32 6.30
C ALA A 179 -7.71 43.31 5.14
N LEU A 180 -7.18 42.10 5.36
CA LEU A 180 -7.15 41.03 4.37
C LEU A 180 -8.54 40.41 4.13
N ALA A 181 -9.33 40.26 5.19
CA ALA A 181 -10.66 39.68 5.14
C ALA A 181 -11.68 40.60 4.44
N ALA A 182 -11.65 41.89 4.77
CA ALA A 182 -12.65 42.88 4.33
C ALA A 182 -13.00 42.84 2.82
N PRO A 183 -12.06 42.85 1.86
CA PRO A 183 -12.40 42.84 0.44
C PRO A 183 -12.93 41.49 -0.07
N LEU A 184 -12.72 40.40 0.67
CA LEU A 184 -13.03 39.03 0.25
C LEU A 184 -14.40 38.54 0.74
N LEU A 185 -15.09 39.37 1.51
CA LEU A 185 -16.35 39.01 2.16
C LEU A 185 -17.57 39.40 1.34
N ASP A 186 -18.56 38.52 1.38
CA ASP A 186 -19.90 38.79 0.87
C ASP A 186 -20.68 39.64 1.87
N GLN A 187 -20.60 39.31 3.17
CA GLN A 187 -21.19 40.09 4.26
C GLN A 187 -20.31 40.10 5.51
N LEU A 188 -20.42 41.19 6.26
CA LEU A 188 -19.92 41.36 7.62
C LEU A 188 -21.10 41.40 8.58
N TRP A 189 -21.13 40.47 9.54
CA TRP A 189 -22.18 40.37 10.55
C TRP A 189 -21.70 40.97 11.87
N LEU A 190 -22.29 42.10 12.25
CA LEU A 190 -21.90 42.89 13.41
C LEU A 190 -22.82 42.58 14.60
N THR A 191 -22.22 42.32 15.76
CA THR A 191 -22.95 41.93 16.98
C THR A 191 -23.13 43.08 17.98
N GLY A 192 -22.68 44.30 17.66
CA GLY A 192 -22.93 45.52 18.44
C GLY A 192 -22.47 46.82 17.75
N ASP A 193 -23.01 47.97 18.19
CA ASP A 193 -22.90 49.29 17.52
C ASP A 193 -21.45 49.79 17.40
N ALA A 194 -20.65 49.53 18.43
CA ALA A 194 -19.23 49.84 18.49
C ALA A 194 -18.41 49.15 17.36
N ALA A 195 -18.86 48.02 16.82
CA ALA A 195 -18.16 47.36 15.72
C ALA A 195 -18.44 48.03 14.36
N GLU A 196 -19.56 48.75 14.24
CA GLU A 196 -19.95 49.39 12.99
C GLU A 196 -19.01 50.53 12.61
N GLU A 197 -18.63 51.38 13.57
CA GLU A 197 -17.68 52.49 13.36
C GLU A 197 -16.30 51.97 12.94
N HIS A 198 -15.78 50.95 13.62
CA HIS A 198 -14.45 50.39 13.34
C HIS A 198 -14.34 49.76 11.95
N PHE A 199 -15.40 49.08 11.51
CA PHE A 199 -15.43 48.46 10.19
C PHE A 199 -16.02 49.36 9.10
N ALA A 200 -16.42 50.59 9.42
CA ALA A 200 -17.00 51.53 8.46
C ALA A 200 -16.04 51.85 7.31
N ASP A 201 -14.76 51.98 7.65
CA ASP A 201 -13.70 52.30 6.68
C ASP A 201 -13.21 51.05 5.92
N LEU A 202 -13.43 49.85 6.46
CA LEU A 202 -12.96 48.59 5.88
C LEU A 202 -14.02 47.90 5.01
N VAL A 203 -15.29 47.96 5.41
CA VAL A 203 -16.39 47.26 4.74
C VAL A 203 -17.54 48.24 4.44
N PRO A 204 -17.94 48.41 3.16
CA PRO A 204 -19.03 49.32 2.79
C PRO A 204 -20.34 48.99 3.51
N ALA A 205 -21.16 50.01 3.79
CA ALA A 205 -22.44 49.85 4.50
C ALA A 205 -23.36 48.79 3.88
N ALA A 206 -23.34 48.66 2.55
CA ALA A 206 -24.14 47.68 1.81
C ALA A 206 -23.81 46.20 2.11
N ARG A 207 -22.65 45.91 2.72
CA ARG A 207 -22.24 44.55 3.14
C ARG A 207 -22.21 44.37 4.65
N ARG A 208 -22.51 45.43 5.42
CA ARG A 208 -22.55 45.40 6.88
C ARG A 208 -23.98 45.13 7.34
N HIS A 209 -24.15 44.10 8.16
CA HIS A 209 -25.45 43.73 8.71
C HIS A 209 -25.36 43.65 10.22
N ALA A 210 -26.13 44.50 10.91
CA ALA A 210 -26.33 44.39 12.35
C ALA A 210 -27.18 43.13 12.63
N VAL A 211 -26.55 42.11 13.21
CA VAL A 211 -27.22 40.86 13.61
C VAL A 211 -27.62 40.87 15.09
N GLY A 212 -27.15 41.87 15.86
CA GLY A 212 -27.71 42.29 17.16
C GLY A 212 -27.86 41.21 18.24
N GLY A 213 -27.22 40.05 18.09
CA GLY A 213 -27.45 38.89 18.95
C GLY A 213 -28.87 38.32 18.89
N SER A 214 -29.69 38.67 17.88
CA SER A 214 -31.09 38.21 17.75
C SER A 214 -31.29 37.30 16.54
N ALA A 215 -32.20 36.32 16.67
CA ALA A 215 -32.55 35.41 15.58
C ALA A 215 -33.15 36.15 14.37
N GLU A 216 -33.84 37.27 14.59
CA GLU A 216 -34.48 38.07 13.55
C GLU A 216 -33.49 38.90 12.73
N GLY A 217 -32.49 39.50 13.38
CA GLY A 217 -31.40 40.22 12.71
C GLY A 217 -30.59 39.29 11.81
N MET A 218 -30.27 38.08 12.32
CA MET A 218 -29.64 37.03 11.53
C MET A 218 -30.49 36.60 10.35
N ALA A 219 -31.78 36.36 10.57
CA ALA A 219 -32.67 35.93 9.51
C ALA A 219 -32.82 36.98 8.41
N SER A 220 -32.79 38.27 8.77
CA SER A 220 -32.75 39.37 7.82
C SER A 220 -31.48 39.36 6.98
N ALA A 221 -30.31 39.21 7.61
CA ALA A 221 -29.01 39.14 6.92
C ALA A 221 -28.93 37.95 5.96
N MET A 222 -29.39 36.76 6.39
CA MET A 222 -29.44 35.56 5.55
C MET A 222 -30.42 35.69 4.38
N ARG A 223 -31.56 36.38 4.56
CA ARG A 223 -32.50 36.67 3.45
C ARG A 223 -31.91 37.63 2.42
N ALA A 224 -31.04 38.54 2.86
CA ALA A 224 -30.31 39.44 1.96
C ALA A 224 -29.22 38.72 1.15
N MET A 225 -28.90 37.45 1.47
CA MET A 225 -27.94 36.65 0.72
C MET A 225 -28.60 35.79 -0.35
N SER A 226 -28.07 35.86 -1.58
CA SER A 226 -28.36 34.90 -2.63
C SER A 226 -27.64 33.57 -2.37
N LEU A 227 -28.16 32.77 -1.43
CA LEU A 227 -27.60 31.46 -1.11
C LEU A 227 -27.78 30.50 -2.31
N PRO A 228 -26.69 29.92 -2.85
CA PRO A 228 -26.80 29.06 -4.03
C PRO A 228 -27.58 27.79 -3.71
N ALA A 229 -28.44 27.38 -4.66
CA ALA A 229 -28.97 26.02 -4.67
C ALA A 229 -27.81 25.02 -4.78
N ARG A 230 -27.95 23.86 -4.12
CA ARG A 230 -26.95 22.78 -4.03
C ARG A 230 -26.04 22.71 -5.29
N PRO A 231 -24.70 22.85 -5.17
CA PRO A 231 -23.83 22.58 -6.30
C PRO A 231 -24.05 21.14 -6.74
N ALA A 232 -24.20 20.93 -8.05
CA ALA A 232 -24.35 19.61 -8.64
C ALA A 232 -23.24 18.68 -8.10
N PRO A 233 -23.50 17.38 -7.88
CA PRO A 233 -22.40 16.45 -7.67
C PRO A 233 -21.41 16.65 -8.83
N PRO A 234 -20.09 16.65 -8.56
CA PRO A 234 -19.12 16.70 -9.62
C PRO A 234 -19.49 15.61 -10.63
N PRO A 235 -19.27 15.85 -11.94
CA PRO A 235 -19.41 14.78 -12.92
C PRO A 235 -18.68 13.54 -12.40
N ALA A 236 -19.23 12.35 -12.65
CA ALA A 236 -18.55 11.11 -12.36
C ALA A 236 -17.08 11.26 -12.80
N PRO A 237 -16.10 10.90 -11.94
CA PRO A 237 -14.69 11.15 -12.21
C PRO A 237 -14.35 10.80 -13.66
N SER A 238 -13.64 11.69 -14.35
CA SER A 238 -13.23 11.48 -15.74
C SER A 238 -12.60 10.09 -15.85
N ARG A 239 -13.21 9.27 -16.71
CA ARG A 239 -13.22 7.80 -16.67
C ARG A 239 -12.01 7.15 -17.36
N VAL A 240 -10.85 7.81 -17.31
CA VAL A 240 -9.60 7.33 -17.90
C VAL A 240 -8.58 7.24 -16.78
N PRO A 241 -7.85 6.12 -16.64
CA PRO A 241 -6.77 6.05 -15.67
C PRO A 241 -5.76 7.19 -15.88
N ASP A 242 -5.24 7.77 -14.80
CA ASP A 242 -4.20 8.82 -14.90
C ASP A 242 -2.90 8.29 -15.52
N ALA A 243 -2.65 7.01 -15.31
CA ALA A 243 -1.54 6.25 -15.87
C ALA A 243 -1.97 4.79 -15.98
N GLU A 244 -1.56 4.13 -17.05
CA GLU A 244 -1.85 2.72 -17.31
C GLU A 244 -0.64 2.03 -17.94
N GLN A 245 -0.37 0.81 -17.50
CA GLN A 245 0.64 -0.07 -18.09
C GLN A 245 0.11 -1.50 -18.08
N LEU A 246 0.05 -2.14 -19.25
CA LEU A 246 -0.21 -3.56 -19.39
C LEU A 246 1.04 -4.24 -19.95
N SER A 247 1.47 -5.30 -19.29
CA SER A 247 2.57 -6.15 -19.77
C SER A 247 2.16 -7.62 -19.76
N PHE A 248 2.76 -8.40 -20.65
CA PHE A 248 2.46 -9.82 -20.81
C PHE A 248 3.75 -10.62 -21.00
N ASN A 249 3.92 -11.69 -20.23
CA ASN A 249 5.02 -12.63 -20.44
C ASN A 249 4.49 -13.88 -21.16
N PRO A 250 4.84 -14.12 -22.43
CA PRO A 250 4.27 -15.22 -23.21
C PRO A 250 4.72 -16.61 -22.75
N LEU A 251 5.87 -16.72 -22.07
CA LEU A 251 6.39 -18.01 -21.56
C LEU A 251 5.71 -18.45 -20.28
N THR A 252 5.32 -17.50 -19.43
CA THR A 252 4.59 -17.77 -18.18
C THR A 252 3.09 -17.53 -18.30
N ARG A 253 2.65 -16.90 -19.39
CA ARG A 253 1.29 -16.39 -19.62
C ARG A 253 0.84 -15.35 -18.57
N LEU A 254 1.76 -14.77 -17.81
CA LEU A 254 1.43 -13.75 -16.81
C LEU A 254 1.10 -12.43 -17.50
N ALA A 255 -0.12 -11.95 -17.32
CA ALA A 255 -0.49 -10.56 -17.58
C ALA A 255 -0.36 -9.75 -16.28
N TRP A 256 0.20 -8.55 -16.40
CA TRP A 256 0.37 -7.60 -15.30
C TRP A 256 -0.13 -6.23 -15.74
N TRP A 257 -1.25 -5.83 -15.16
CA TRP A 257 -1.96 -4.60 -15.47
C TRP A 257 -1.91 -3.66 -14.28
N ARG A 258 -1.32 -2.49 -14.50
CA ARG A 258 -1.19 -1.42 -13.51
C ARG A 258 -1.93 -0.21 -13.99
N LEU A 259 -2.68 0.43 -13.09
CA LEU A 259 -3.35 1.68 -13.41
C LEU A 259 -3.58 2.53 -12.17
N SER A 260 -3.71 3.84 -12.37
CA SER A 260 -4.02 4.81 -11.30
C SER A 260 -5.43 5.36 -11.48
N LEU A 261 -6.24 5.27 -10.42
CA LEU A 261 -7.64 5.71 -10.41
C LEU A 261 -7.85 6.80 -9.35
N ARG A 262 -8.56 7.88 -9.71
CA ARG A 262 -9.01 8.91 -8.76
C ARG A 262 -10.38 8.58 -8.20
N ASP A 263 -10.67 9.13 -7.01
CA ASP A 263 -11.98 9.01 -6.35
C ASP A 263 -12.46 7.57 -6.08
N ALA A 264 -11.53 6.60 -6.05
CA ALA A 264 -11.80 5.17 -5.93
C ALA A 264 -11.30 4.57 -4.59
N GLN A 265 -11.06 5.40 -3.57
CA GLN A 265 -10.52 5.00 -2.26
C GLN A 265 -11.28 3.87 -1.54
N ASP A 266 -12.59 3.75 -1.80
CA ASP A 266 -13.49 2.76 -1.22
C ASP A 266 -13.91 1.69 -2.26
N ALA A 267 -13.21 1.61 -3.40
CA ALA A 267 -13.53 0.67 -4.46
C ALA A 267 -13.10 -0.77 -4.10
N ARG A 268 -13.94 -1.73 -4.49
CA ARG A 268 -13.58 -3.14 -4.62
C ARG A 268 -13.37 -3.43 -6.11
N ILE A 269 -12.28 -4.11 -6.41
CA ILE A 269 -11.87 -4.35 -7.79
C ILE A 269 -11.66 -5.85 -7.99
N SER A 270 -12.18 -6.37 -9.10
CA SER A 270 -12.02 -7.77 -9.50
C SER A 270 -11.52 -7.84 -10.94
N LEU A 271 -10.58 -8.76 -11.18
CA LEU A 271 -10.04 -9.02 -12.51
C LEU A 271 -10.79 -10.20 -13.14
N LEU A 272 -11.35 -9.95 -14.33
CA LEU A 272 -12.22 -10.84 -15.08
C LEU A 272 -11.68 -11.01 -16.52
N ASP A 273 -12.21 -12.00 -17.23
CA ASP A 273 -12.04 -12.11 -18.68
C ASP A 273 -13.07 -11.27 -19.47
N SER A 274 -13.03 -11.38 -20.79
CA SER A 274 -13.90 -10.65 -21.71
C SER A 274 -15.38 -11.04 -21.59
N HIS A 275 -15.66 -12.23 -21.03
CA HIS A 275 -16.99 -12.77 -20.78
C HIS A 275 -17.48 -12.49 -19.35
N GLY A 276 -16.67 -11.82 -18.52
CA GLY A 276 -17.01 -11.48 -17.13
C GLY A 276 -16.81 -12.63 -16.15
N ALA A 277 -16.09 -13.70 -16.54
CA ALA A 277 -15.76 -14.79 -15.63
C ALA A 277 -14.51 -14.48 -14.81
N THR A 278 -14.48 -14.97 -13.57
CA THR A 278 -13.32 -14.82 -12.67
C THR A 278 -12.16 -15.67 -13.16
N LEU A 279 -10.97 -15.08 -13.22
CA LEU A 279 -9.75 -15.81 -13.58
C LEU A 279 -9.22 -16.59 -12.36
N PRO A 280 -8.93 -17.90 -12.49
CA PRO A 280 -8.61 -18.78 -11.37
C PRO A 280 -7.22 -18.53 -10.74
N ALA A 281 -6.33 -17.86 -11.45
CA ALA A 281 -5.00 -17.48 -10.99
C ALA A 281 -4.82 -15.97 -11.11
N ALA A 282 -5.72 -15.21 -10.49
CA ALA A 282 -5.72 -13.75 -10.52
C ALA A 282 -5.60 -13.13 -9.13
N THR A 283 -4.90 -12.00 -9.06
CA THR A 283 -4.75 -11.20 -7.84
C THR A 283 -4.93 -9.72 -8.17
N VAL A 284 -5.60 -8.99 -7.29
CA VAL A 284 -5.71 -7.53 -7.37
C VAL A 284 -5.21 -6.93 -6.07
N THR A 285 -4.18 -6.10 -6.15
CA THR A 285 -3.63 -5.33 -5.04
C THR A 285 -3.98 -3.86 -5.22
N ILE A 286 -4.44 -3.21 -4.16
CA ILE A 286 -4.83 -1.80 -4.18
C ILE A 286 -3.93 -1.01 -3.23
N HIS A 287 -3.11 -0.12 -3.77
CA HIS A 287 -2.28 0.81 -3.01
C HIS A 287 -2.97 2.16 -2.89
N ARG A 288 -3.42 2.50 -1.69
CA ARG A 288 -4.13 3.77 -1.44
C ARG A 288 -3.14 4.94 -1.41
N ARG A 289 -3.37 5.96 -2.24
CA ARG A 289 -2.56 7.18 -2.33
C ARG A 289 -3.22 8.33 -1.57
N ARG A 290 -2.47 9.44 -1.44
CA ARG A 290 -3.00 10.70 -0.87
C ARG A 290 -4.06 11.29 -1.82
N ALA A 291 -4.97 12.10 -1.28
CA ALA A 291 -6.03 12.80 -2.03
C ALA A 291 -7.08 11.89 -2.71
N GLY A 292 -7.25 10.64 -2.25
CA GLY A 292 -8.35 9.76 -2.70
C GLY A 292 -8.07 8.97 -3.98
N ALA A 293 -6.84 9.02 -4.49
CA ALA A 293 -6.38 8.16 -5.57
C ALA A 293 -5.97 6.76 -5.06
N ILE A 294 -6.03 5.76 -5.94
CA ILE A 294 -5.51 4.41 -5.72
C ILE A 294 -4.66 3.99 -6.90
N ASP A 295 -3.60 3.23 -6.64
CA ASP A 295 -2.91 2.48 -7.67
C ASP A 295 -3.40 1.03 -7.58
N VAL A 296 -3.82 0.49 -8.72
CA VAL A 296 -4.29 -0.88 -8.86
C VAL A 296 -3.21 -1.67 -9.54
N GLU A 297 -2.88 -2.83 -8.97
CA GLU A 297 -2.00 -3.81 -9.55
C GLU A 297 -2.78 -5.12 -9.70
N ALA A 298 -3.22 -5.41 -10.93
CA ALA A 298 -3.96 -6.60 -11.27
C ALA A 298 -3.06 -7.57 -12.05
N MET A 299 -3.00 -8.82 -11.63
CA MET A 299 -2.20 -9.86 -12.26
C MET A 299 -3.06 -11.08 -12.51
N ALA A 300 -2.83 -11.76 -13.63
CA ALA A 300 -3.37 -13.09 -13.87
C ALA A 300 -2.44 -13.93 -14.72
N VAL A 301 -2.35 -15.23 -14.41
CA VAL A 301 -1.82 -16.20 -15.38
C VAL A 301 -2.95 -16.61 -16.30
N LEU A 302 -2.85 -16.22 -17.58
CA LEU A 302 -3.93 -16.35 -18.55
C LEU A 302 -4.05 -17.78 -19.08
N PRO A 303 -5.27 -18.37 -19.09
CA PRO A 303 -5.53 -19.64 -19.76
C PRO A 303 -5.11 -19.60 -21.22
N ALA A 304 -4.87 -20.77 -21.82
CA ALA A 304 -4.62 -20.87 -23.25
C ALA A 304 -5.77 -20.24 -24.06
N GLY A 305 -5.43 -19.45 -25.08
CA GLY A 305 -6.41 -18.78 -25.95
C GLY A 305 -6.91 -17.43 -25.45
N VAL A 306 -6.70 -17.07 -24.18
CA VAL A 306 -7.09 -15.75 -23.65
C VAL A 306 -5.96 -14.74 -23.86
N SER A 307 -6.24 -13.58 -24.45
CA SER A 307 -5.24 -12.50 -24.63
C SER A 307 -5.24 -11.53 -23.44
N ALA A 308 -4.17 -10.76 -23.29
CA ALA A 308 -4.07 -9.77 -22.21
C ALA A 308 -5.05 -8.59 -22.41
N GLU A 309 -5.40 -8.29 -23.66
CA GLU A 309 -6.35 -7.26 -24.07
C GLU A 309 -7.80 -7.63 -23.75
N GLU A 310 -8.08 -8.92 -23.55
CA GLU A 310 -9.40 -9.43 -23.16
C GLU A 310 -9.68 -9.25 -21.66
N LEU A 311 -8.71 -8.79 -20.88
CA LEU A 311 -8.89 -8.54 -19.46
C LEU A 311 -9.92 -7.44 -19.20
N ARG A 312 -10.66 -7.61 -18.10
CA ARG A 312 -11.58 -6.60 -17.60
C ARG A 312 -11.42 -6.39 -16.11
N LEU A 313 -11.46 -5.13 -15.68
CA LEU A 313 -11.53 -4.79 -14.25
C LEU A 313 -12.94 -4.35 -13.92
N ASP A 314 -13.63 -5.16 -13.13
CA ASP A 314 -14.90 -4.76 -12.55
C ASP A 314 -14.65 -3.96 -11.27
N ILE A 315 -15.30 -2.81 -11.16
CA ILE A 315 -15.06 -1.84 -10.10
C ILE A 315 -16.38 -1.52 -9.43
N SER A 316 -16.48 -1.81 -8.14
CA SER A 316 -17.67 -1.51 -7.34
C SER A 316 -17.34 -0.56 -6.19
N THR A 317 -18.22 0.39 -5.93
CA THR A 317 -18.08 1.34 -4.81
C THR A 317 -19.34 1.30 -3.94
N PRO A 318 -19.30 1.83 -2.70
CA PRO A 318 -20.52 2.00 -1.89
C PRO A 318 -21.59 2.89 -2.54
N ARG A 319 -21.25 3.64 -3.59
CA ARG A 319 -22.18 4.50 -4.36
C ARG A 319 -22.82 3.77 -5.55
N GLY A 320 -22.43 2.53 -5.81
CA GLY A 320 -22.87 1.73 -6.96
C GLY A 320 -21.71 1.10 -7.73
N ALA A 321 -22.05 0.17 -8.62
CA ALA A 321 -21.11 -0.40 -9.59
C ALA A 321 -20.68 0.67 -10.60
N MET A 322 -19.41 0.64 -10.97
CA MET A 322 -18.84 1.46 -12.03
C MET A 322 -18.76 0.64 -13.32
N PRO A 323 -18.70 1.29 -14.51
CA PRO A 323 -18.40 0.56 -15.74
C PRO A 323 -17.07 -0.18 -15.62
N ALA A 324 -17.04 -1.43 -16.07
CA ALA A 324 -15.81 -2.21 -16.12
C ALA A 324 -14.78 -1.53 -17.04
N LEU A 325 -13.50 -1.58 -16.67
CA LEU A 325 -12.40 -1.07 -17.49
C LEU A 325 -11.84 -2.19 -18.35
N SER A 326 -11.41 -1.84 -19.55
CA SER A 326 -10.61 -2.67 -20.46
C SER A 326 -9.27 -1.97 -20.73
N PRO A 327 -8.21 -2.72 -21.08
CA PRO A 327 -6.91 -2.13 -21.38
C PRO A 327 -6.99 -1.06 -22.47
N ALA A 328 -6.36 0.10 -22.25
CA ALA A 328 -6.37 1.19 -23.23
C ALA A 328 -5.36 0.99 -24.38
N ALA A 329 -4.35 0.14 -24.17
CA ALA A 329 -3.31 -0.15 -25.15
C ALA A 329 -2.96 -1.66 -25.14
N PRO A 330 -2.41 -2.19 -26.25
CA PRO A 330 -1.91 -3.56 -26.31
C PRO A 330 -0.85 -3.84 -25.24
N ALA A 331 -0.79 -5.08 -24.76
CA ALA A 331 0.21 -5.47 -23.78
C ALA A 331 1.63 -5.37 -24.35
N VAL A 332 2.55 -4.78 -23.59
CA VAL A 332 3.97 -4.84 -23.93
C VAL A 332 4.53 -6.20 -23.51
N GLU A 333 5.08 -6.94 -24.45
CA GLU A 333 5.60 -8.28 -24.15
C GLU A 333 6.91 -8.26 -23.37
N GLN A 334 7.05 -9.11 -22.37
CA GLN A 334 8.35 -9.46 -21.80
C GLN A 334 9.04 -10.48 -22.70
N ARG A 335 10.20 -10.09 -23.24
CA ARG A 335 10.91 -10.86 -24.27
C ARG A 335 12.27 -11.38 -23.81
N ALA A 336 12.75 -10.94 -22.66
CA ALA A 336 13.95 -11.48 -22.03
C ALA A 336 13.85 -11.47 -20.50
N GLY A 337 14.61 -12.34 -19.83
CA GLY A 337 14.68 -12.37 -18.37
C GLY A 337 15.90 -13.11 -17.82
N LEU A 338 16.24 -12.79 -16.57
CA LEU A 338 17.36 -13.35 -15.82
C LEU A 338 16.94 -14.67 -15.17
N VAL A 339 17.83 -15.67 -15.21
CA VAL A 339 17.55 -17.03 -14.70
C VAL A 339 18.38 -17.34 -13.47
N ALA A 340 19.70 -17.27 -13.58
CA ALA A 340 20.65 -17.59 -12.51
C ALA A 340 21.90 -16.73 -12.69
N LEU A 341 22.58 -16.37 -11.60
CA LEU A 341 23.84 -15.62 -11.64
C LEU A 341 24.79 -16.24 -10.63
N GLU A 342 25.93 -16.74 -11.07
CA GLU A 342 26.86 -17.45 -10.18
C GLU A 342 28.28 -16.89 -10.34
N PRO A 343 29.09 -16.85 -9.26
CA PRO A 343 30.49 -16.52 -9.38
C PRO A 343 31.24 -17.59 -10.18
N PHE A 344 32.07 -17.15 -11.14
CA PHE A 344 32.87 -18.00 -12.02
C PHE A 344 34.31 -17.48 -12.13
N GLY A 345 35.17 -17.87 -11.17
CA GLY A 345 36.54 -17.35 -11.10
C GLY A 345 36.54 -15.83 -10.89
N ALA A 346 37.16 -15.08 -11.81
CA ALA A 346 37.15 -13.62 -11.82
C ALA A 346 35.87 -13.02 -12.47
N TRP A 347 35.02 -13.86 -13.05
CA TRP A 347 33.83 -13.46 -13.80
C TRP A 347 32.56 -13.79 -13.02
N GLN A 348 31.44 -13.27 -13.52
CA GLN A 348 30.11 -13.78 -13.23
C GLN A 348 29.62 -14.59 -14.42
N GLU A 349 28.91 -15.69 -14.14
CA GLU A 349 28.20 -16.45 -15.13
C GLU A 349 26.69 -16.23 -14.95
N LEU A 350 26.08 -15.56 -15.92
CA LEU A 350 24.64 -15.31 -16.00
C LEU A 350 23.99 -16.33 -16.93
N TRP A 351 22.89 -16.89 -16.47
CA TRP A 351 21.94 -17.63 -17.29
C TRP A 351 20.74 -16.71 -17.54
N ALA A 352 20.30 -16.59 -18.78
CA ALA A 352 19.24 -15.67 -19.19
C ALA A 352 18.43 -16.26 -20.34
N TRP A 353 17.12 -16.09 -20.33
CA TRP A 353 16.27 -16.49 -21.46
C TRP A 353 15.96 -15.29 -22.36
N SER A 354 15.72 -15.57 -23.64
CA SER A 354 15.33 -14.56 -24.63
C SER A 354 14.41 -15.18 -25.69
N LEU A 355 13.41 -14.44 -26.15
CA LEU A 355 12.65 -14.79 -27.35
C LEU A 355 13.35 -14.33 -28.63
N ASP A 356 14.27 -13.38 -28.50
CA ASP A 356 15.09 -12.85 -29.58
C ASP A 356 16.43 -13.60 -29.63
N GLU A 357 17.00 -13.75 -30.83
CA GLU A 357 18.23 -14.54 -31.04
C GLU A 357 19.42 -14.08 -30.19
N LYS A 358 19.53 -12.78 -29.93
CA LYS A 358 20.59 -12.18 -29.12
C LYS A 358 20.03 -11.03 -28.28
N PRO A 359 19.71 -11.25 -26.99
CA PRO A 359 19.37 -10.14 -26.12
C PRO A 359 20.59 -9.26 -25.90
N GLY A 360 20.39 -7.94 -25.81
CA GLY A 360 21.39 -7.03 -25.29
C GLY A 360 21.66 -7.30 -23.81
N LEU A 361 22.91 -7.17 -23.38
CA LEU A 361 23.29 -7.31 -21.98
C LEU A 361 24.21 -6.18 -21.57
N HIS A 362 23.92 -5.58 -20.42
CA HIS A 362 24.80 -4.71 -19.66
C HIS A 362 25.11 -5.38 -18.31
N PRO A 363 26.38 -5.53 -17.88
CA PRO A 363 27.59 -5.21 -18.63
C PRO A 363 27.74 -6.10 -19.87
N ARG A 364 28.47 -5.61 -20.88
CA ARG A 364 28.64 -6.38 -22.13
C ARG A 364 29.37 -7.70 -21.84
N PRO A 365 28.86 -8.84 -22.36
CA PRO A 365 29.47 -10.13 -22.12
C PRO A 365 30.77 -10.29 -22.92
N GLU A 366 31.74 -10.94 -22.30
CA GLU A 366 33.02 -11.35 -22.89
C GLU A 366 32.89 -12.72 -23.56
N GLN A 367 32.04 -13.59 -22.99
CA GLN A 367 31.72 -14.90 -23.57
C GLN A 367 30.21 -15.10 -23.57
N SER A 368 29.70 -15.72 -24.63
CA SER A 368 28.30 -16.11 -24.73
C SER A 368 28.17 -17.48 -25.37
N ALA A 369 27.22 -18.28 -24.87
CA ALA A 369 26.86 -19.57 -25.43
C ALA A 369 25.34 -19.75 -25.31
N ILE A 370 24.72 -20.46 -26.26
CA ILE A 370 23.34 -20.90 -26.14
C ILE A 370 23.37 -22.28 -25.46
N LEU A 371 22.60 -22.45 -24.40
CA LEU A 371 22.45 -23.70 -23.69
C LEU A 371 21.42 -24.59 -24.39
N PRO A 372 21.64 -25.92 -24.43
CA PRO A 372 20.68 -26.82 -25.02
C PRO A 372 19.39 -26.79 -24.21
N LEU A 373 18.26 -26.74 -24.91
CA LEU A 373 16.92 -26.93 -24.36
C LEU A 373 16.19 -27.97 -25.21
N PRO A 374 15.20 -28.69 -24.65
CA PRO A 374 14.28 -29.48 -25.46
C PRO A 374 13.63 -28.59 -26.52
N ALA A 375 13.65 -29.02 -27.78
CA ALA A 375 13.06 -28.26 -28.88
C ALA A 375 11.54 -28.11 -28.66
N ARG A 376 11.11 -26.92 -28.27
CA ARG A 376 9.70 -26.56 -28.07
C ARG A 376 9.41 -25.27 -28.84
N PRO A 377 8.45 -25.26 -29.78
CA PRO A 377 8.06 -24.05 -30.51
C PRO A 377 7.72 -22.91 -29.55
N GLY A 378 8.18 -21.69 -29.87
CA GLY A 378 7.87 -20.49 -29.09
C GLY A 378 8.49 -20.43 -27.68
N SER A 379 9.37 -21.36 -27.31
CA SER A 379 9.99 -21.36 -25.99
C SER A 379 11.17 -20.40 -25.85
N GLY A 380 11.68 -19.77 -26.91
CA GLY A 380 12.88 -18.94 -26.84
C GLY A 380 14.16 -19.72 -26.48
N SER A 381 15.29 -19.02 -26.49
CA SER A 381 16.62 -19.55 -26.17
C SER A 381 16.97 -19.32 -24.71
N LEU A 382 17.85 -20.20 -24.18
CA LEU A 382 18.54 -19.97 -22.92
C LEU A 382 20.01 -19.70 -23.23
N HIS A 383 20.52 -18.60 -22.72
CA HIS A 383 21.89 -18.14 -22.91
C HIS A 383 22.67 -18.29 -21.62
N ARG A 384 23.95 -18.61 -21.77
CA ARG A 384 24.98 -18.52 -20.73
C ARG A 384 25.97 -17.44 -21.14
N LEU A 385 26.03 -16.39 -20.35
CA LEU A 385 26.77 -15.16 -20.60
C LEU A 385 27.79 -14.96 -19.48
N ARG A 386 29.02 -14.59 -19.82
CA ARG A 386 30.07 -14.30 -18.81
C ARG A 386 30.56 -12.88 -18.97
N PHE A 387 30.63 -12.17 -17.85
CA PHE A 387 31.06 -10.78 -17.78
C PHE A 387 31.70 -10.49 -16.42
N ALA A 388 32.47 -9.40 -16.33
CA ALA A 388 33.05 -8.93 -15.09
C ALA A 388 32.17 -7.80 -14.55
N LEU A 389 31.78 -7.90 -13.28
CA LEU A 389 31.21 -6.76 -12.55
C LEU A 389 32.37 -5.86 -12.14
N ARG A 390 32.40 -4.63 -12.64
CA ARG A 390 33.53 -3.70 -12.44
C ARG A 390 33.43 -2.98 -11.10
N ASP A 391 32.21 -2.79 -10.61
CA ASP A 391 31.93 -2.25 -9.29
C ASP A 391 30.73 -2.96 -8.63
N GLN A 392 30.50 -2.71 -7.34
CA GLN A 392 29.42 -3.37 -6.59
C GLN A 392 28.02 -2.76 -6.83
N GLY A 393 27.94 -1.59 -7.47
CA GLY A 393 26.69 -0.88 -7.76
C GLY A 393 26.18 -1.08 -9.19
N GLU A 394 27.01 -1.66 -10.07
CA GLU A 394 26.72 -1.87 -11.48
C GLU A 394 25.55 -2.83 -11.66
N ALA A 395 24.45 -2.36 -12.25
CA ALA A 395 23.27 -3.17 -12.52
C ALA A 395 23.54 -4.19 -13.65
N VAL A 396 22.89 -5.34 -13.56
CA VAL A 396 22.85 -6.33 -14.66
C VAL A 396 21.52 -6.19 -15.38
N THR A 397 21.54 -5.65 -16.60
CA THR A 397 20.36 -5.38 -17.41
C THR A 397 20.38 -6.21 -18.68
N LEU A 398 19.31 -6.96 -18.91
CA LEU A 398 19.08 -7.72 -20.12
C LEU A 398 18.01 -7.01 -20.95
N THR A 399 18.36 -6.50 -22.12
CA THR A 399 17.51 -5.64 -22.95
C THR A 399 17.25 -6.29 -24.30
N PRO A 400 16.03 -6.77 -24.58
CA PRO A 400 15.65 -7.24 -25.91
C PRO A 400 15.59 -6.08 -26.92
N PRO A 401 15.67 -6.35 -28.24
CA PRO A 401 15.51 -5.31 -29.28
C PRO A 401 14.16 -4.58 -29.21
N GLU A 402 13.11 -5.31 -28.85
CA GLU A 402 11.76 -4.80 -28.64
C GLU A 402 11.19 -5.35 -27.32
N GLY A 403 10.16 -4.70 -26.77
CA GLY A 403 9.48 -5.18 -25.57
C GLY A 403 10.25 -4.96 -24.27
N ILE A 404 9.96 -5.79 -23.27
CA ILE A 404 10.45 -5.67 -21.90
C ILE A 404 11.53 -6.72 -21.63
N GLY A 405 12.66 -6.23 -21.15
CA GLY A 405 13.73 -7.05 -20.59
C GLY A 405 13.64 -7.18 -19.07
N GLU A 406 14.77 -7.40 -18.42
CA GLU A 406 14.80 -7.48 -16.97
C GLU A 406 16.11 -6.92 -16.42
N GLU A 407 16.05 -6.30 -15.24
CA GLU A 407 17.20 -5.71 -14.57
C GLU A 407 17.32 -6.23 -13.15
N LEU A 408 18.55 -6.59 -12.78
CA LEU A 408 18.97 -6.80 -11.42
C LEU A 408 19.77 -5.57 -10.96
N SER A 409 19.10 -4.66 -10.26
CA SER A 409 19.69 -3.36 -9.89
C SER A 409 20.75 -3.43 -8.77
N HIS A 410 20.74 -4.50 -7.97
CA HIS A 410 21.67 -4.67 -6.83
C HIS A 410 22.32 -6.05 -6.84
N PRO A 411 23.12 -6.41 -7.86
CA PRO A 411 23.67 -7.76 -7.99
C PRO A 411 24.61 -8.12 -6.83
N ALA A 412 25.27 -7.15 -6.20
CA ALA A 412 26.14 -7.38 -5.04
C ALA A 412 25.42 -8.00 -3.82
N LEU A 413 24.10 -7.82 -3.69
CA LEU A 413 23.33 -8.55 -2.66
C LEU A 413 23.40 -10.07 -2.88
N TRP A 414 23.42 -10.49 -4.13
CA TRP A 414 23.48 -11.90 -4.54
C TRP A 414 24.91 -12.41 -4.68
N THR A 415 25.76 -11.68 -5.41
CA THR A 415 27.15 -12.08 -5.75
C THR A 415 28.16 -11.77 -4.66
N GLY A 416 27.73 -11.11 -3.58
CA GLY A 416 28.55 -10.83 -2.41
C GLY A 416 29.15 -12.10 -1.79
N ARG A 417 30.22 -11.92 -1.00
CA ARG A 417 30.87 -13.03 -0.31
C ARG A 417 30.00 -13.50 0.85
N HIS A 418 29.26 -14.58 0.64
CA HIS A 418 28.47 -15.25 1.66
C HIS A 418 29.12 -16.58 2.05
N PRO A 419 29.40 -16.84 3.35
CA PRO A 419 29.78 -18.17 3.77
C PRO A 419 28.57 -19.12 3.64
N PRO A 420 28.81 -20.44 3.48
CA PRO A 420 27.74 -21.42 3.51
C PRO A 420 26.91 -21.31 4.79
N SER A 421 25.61 -21.54 4.66
CA SER A 421 24.64 -21.45 5.76
C SER A 421 25.00 -22.43 6.90
N SER A 422 25.43 -23.65 6.57
CA SER A 422 25.96 -24.61 7.55
C SER A 422 26.77 -25.73 6.89
N ALA A 423 27.63 -26.39 7.68
CA ALA A 423 28.31 -27.61 7.25
C ALA A 423 27.32 -28.74 6.92
N ARG A 424 26.20 -28.82 7.65
CA ARG A 424 25.12 -29.80 7.41
C ARG A 424 24.50 -29.61 6.03
N LEU A 425 24.15 -28.37 5.67
CA LEU A 425 23.58 -28.06 4.35
C LEU A 425 24.58 -28.38 3.24
N ARG A 426 25.85 -27.96 3.40
CA ARG A 426 26.91 -28.24 2.42
C ARG A 426 27.10 -29.75 2.18
N ALA A 427 27.02 -30.56 3.23
CA ALA A 427 27.13 -32.02 3.13
C ALA A 427 25.97 -32.70 2.37
N MET A 428 24.93 -31.95 2.00
CA MET A 428 23.81 -32.47 1.19
C MET A 428 24.05 -32.38 -0.32
N ALA A 429 25.13 -31.74 -0.76
CA ALA A 429 25.47 -31.62 -2.18
C ALA A 429 25.48 -33.00 -2.86
N GLY A 430 24.73 -33.15 -3.95
CA GLY A 430 24.70 -34.38 -4.75
C GLY A 430 24.10 -35.62 -4.06
N ARG A 431 23.52 -35.52 -2.85
CA ARG A 431 22.98 -36.66 -2.08
C ARG A 431 21.89 -37.46 -2.80
N HIS A 432 21.22 -36.83 -3.76
CA HIS A 432 20.09 -37.35 -4.52
C HIS A 432 20.36 -37.37 -6.04
N GLN A 433 21.63 -37.56 -6.41
CA GLN A 433 22.02 -37.64 -7.82
C GLN A 433 21.26 -38.75 -8.55
N GLY A 434 20.55 -38.39 -9.61
CA GLY A 434 19.82 -39.34 -10.44
C GLY A 434 18.46 -39.81 -9.88
N GLU A 435 18.08 -39.39 -8.68
CA GLU A 435 16.77 -39.68 -8.09
C GLU A 435 15.69 -38.69 -8.59
N THR A 436 14.43 -39.12 -8.49
CA THR A 436 13.25 -38.29 -8.76
C THR A 436 12.67 -37.78 -7.44
N ALA A 437 12.46 -36.46 -7.33
CA ALA A 437 11.88 -35.86 -6.13
C ALA A 437 10.43 -35.40 -6.36
N TRP A 438 9.60 -35.61 -5.33
CA TRP A 438 8.22 -35.16 -5.27
C TRP A 438 8.11 -33.89 -4.44
N ILE A 439 7.70 -32.80 -5.08
CA ILE A 439 7.40 -31.50 -4.49
C ILE A 439 5.90 -31.49 -4.17
N ILE A 440 5.56 -31.74 -2.91
CA ILE A 440 4.17 -31.95 -2.47
C ILE A 440 3.63 -30.67 -1.84
N GLY A 441 2.83 -29.94 -2.59
CA GLY A 441 2.07 -28.78 -2.14
C GLY A 441 0.94 -29.15 -1.18
N ASN A 442 0.33 -28.11 -0.60
CA ASN A 442 -0.77 -28.25 0.34
C ASN A 442 -2.14 -27.94 -0.28
N GLY A 443 -2.27 -27.92 -1.60
CA GLY A 443 -3.47 -27.50 -2.32
C GLY A 443 -4.68 -28.45 -2.11
N PRO A 444 -5.91 -27.97 -2.36
CA PRO A 444 -7.13 -28.77 -2.21
C PRO A 444 -7.21 -30.08 -3.02
N SER A 445 -6.46 -30.22 -4.12
CA SER A 445 -6.47 -31.43 -4.96
C SER A 445 -5.77 -32.64 -4.34
N VAL A 446 -5.05 -32.45 -3.23
CA VAL A 446 -4.33 -33.52 -2.54
C VAL A 446 -5.29 -34.57 -1.97
N ARG A 447 -4.97 -35.83 -2.21
CA ARG A 447 -5.68 -37.00 -1.72
C ARG A 447 -4.79 -37.80 -0.76
N PRO A 448 -5.27 -38.20 0.44
CA PRO A 448 -4.49 -39.02 1.35
C PRO A 448 -3.96 -40.32 0.74
N GLU A 449 -4.73 -40.95 -0.14
CA GLU A 449 -4.36 -42.22 -0.79
C GLU A 449 -3.18 -42.05 -1.74
N ASP A 450 -3.12 -40.92 -2.45
CA ASP A 450 -1.97 -40.57 -3.30
C ASP A 450 -0.73 -40.31 -2.43
N LEU A 451 -0.90 -39.65 -1.27
CA LEU A 451 0.21 -39.41 -0.35
C LEU A 451 0.80 -40.71 0.20
N ASP A 452 -0.05 -41.68 0.56
CA ASP A 452 0.39 -42.99 1.05
C ASP A 452 1.21 -43.75 0.01
N ALA A 453 0.90 -43.61 -1.28
CA ALA A 453 1.66 -44.21 -2.37
C ALA A 453 3.08 -43.63 -2.55
N LEU A 454 3.36 -42.46 -1.96
CA LEU A 454 4.66 -41.78 -2.03
C LEU A 454 5.61 -42.13 -0.89
N GLN A 455 5.22 -43.05 0.01
CA GLN A 455 6.05 -43.46 1.12
C GLN A 455 7.41 -43.99 0.65
N GLY A 456 8.49 -43.54 1.30
CA GLY A 456 9.86 -43.92 0.97
C GLY A 456 10.48 -43.17 -0.23
N ARG A 457 9.71 -42.39 -1.00
CA ARG A 457 10.22 -41.53 -2.07
C ARG A 457 10.94 -40.30 -1.50
N VAL A 458 11.77 -39.65 -2.33
CA VAL A 458 12.33 -38.34 -1.99
C VAL A 458 11.22 -37.30 -2.08
N THR A 459 10.73 -36.85 -0.93
CA THR A 459 9.61 -35.91 -0.82
C THR A 459 10.03 -34.61 -0.16
N PHE A 460 9.60 -33.49 -0.74
CA PHE A 460 9.63 -32.16 -0.16
C PHE A 460 8.20 -31.73 0.11
N CYS A 461 7.81 -31.65 1.38
CA CYS A 461 6.56 -31.05 1.81
C CYS A 461 6.81 -29.66 2.38
N PHE A 462 5.74 -28.89 2.60
CA PHE A 462 5.88 -27.50 3.00
C PHE A 462 5.18 -27.20 4.30
N ASN A 463 5.81 -26.31 5.06
CA ASN A 463 5.14 -25.59 6.12
C ASN A 463 4.51 -26.57 7.13
N ARG A 464 3.20 -26.45 7.40
CA ARG A 464 2.50 -27.28 8.40
C ARG A 464 1.94 -28.59 7.83
N PHE A 465 2.65 -29.23 6.90
CA PHE A 465 2.23 -30.50 6.30
C PHE A 465 2.00 -31.59 7.37
N HIS A 466 2.73 -31.55 8.48
CA HIS A 466 2.61 -32.51 9.58
C HIS A 466 1.22 -32.60 10.21
N LEU A 467 0.37 -31.58 10.03
CA LEU A 467 -1.04 -31.65 10.43
C LEU A 467 -1.83 -32.72 9.68
N ALA A 468 -1.34 -33.17 8.52
CA ALA A 468 -1.93 -34.26 7.75
C ALA A 468 -1.54 -35.66 8.28
N HIS A 469 -0.58 -35.79 9.20
CA HIS A 469 -0.03 -37.07 9.66
C HIS A 469 -1.05 -38.04 10.28
N GLY A 470 -2.20 -37.53 10.77
CA GLY A 470 -3.31 -38.36 11.26
C GLY A 470 -4.22 -38.91 10.16
N ARG A 471 -4.02 -38.50 8.90
CA ARG A 471 -4.82 -38.90 7.73
C ARG A 471 -4.03 -39.63 6.66
N THR A 472 -2.71 -39.63 6.74
CA THR A 472 -1.80 -40.31 5.81
C THR A 472 -0.61 -40.90 6.56
N SER A 473 -0.12 -42.02 6.07
CA SER A 473 1.13 -42.67 6.46
C SER A 473 2.38 -41.90 6.00
N LEU A 474 2.26 -41.00 5.02
CA LEU A 474 3.40 -40.27 4.49
C LEU A 474 4.11 -39.47 5.59
N ARG A 475 5.42 -39.68 5.71
CA ARG A 475 6.32 -38.80 6.46
C ARG A 475 7.32 -38.18 5.50
N PRO A 476 7.31 -36.84 5.33
CA PRO A 476 8.14 -36.20 4.34
C PRO A 476 9.62 -36.41 4.65
N ARG A 477 10.42 -36.71 3.62
CA ARG A 477 11.88 -36.74 3.79
C ARG A 477 12.41 -35.36 4.15
N TYR A 478 11.85 -34.33 3.51
CA TYR A 478 12.20 -32.93 3.72
C TYR A 478 10.95 -32.09 3.94
N THR A 479 10.97 -31.23 4.96
CA THR A 479 9.97 -30.17 5.12
C THR A 479 10.64 -28.81 4.94
N VAL A 480 10.09 -27.95 4.08
CA VAL A 480 10.66 -26.64 3.75
C VAL A 480 9.68 -25.52 4.11
N SER A 481 10.17 -24.47 4.75
CA SER A 481 9.44 -23.21 4.94
C SER A 481 10.33 -22.04 4.57
N ALA A 482 9.84 -21.17 3.68
CA ALA A 482 10.53 -19.97 3.19
C ALA A 482 9.76 -18.67 3.49
N ASP A 483 8.56 -18.81 4.04
CA ASP A 483 7.65 -17.71 4.33
C ASP A 483 7.91 -17.18 5.74
N ARG A 484 8.28 -15.90 5.84
CA ARG A 484 8.59 -15.27 7.13
C ARG A 484 7.49 -15.50 8.17
N GLN A 485 6.23 -15.20 7.85
CA GLN A 485 5.15 -15.37 8.82
C GLN A 485 4.89 -16.85 9.16
N MET A 486 5.17 -17.80 8.27
CA MET A 486 5.04 -19.24 8.60
C MET A 486 6.08 -19.66 9.64
N ILE A 487 7.33 -19.23 9.46
CA ILE A 487 8.43 -19.54 10.38
C ILE A 487 8.19 -18.87 11.74
N GLU A 488 7.79 -17.59 11.75
CA GLU A 488 7.47 -16.87 12.99
C GLU A 488 6.27 -17.49 13.73
N ASP A 489 5.20 -17.85 13.01
CA ASP A 489 3.97 -18.32 13.63
C ASP A 489 4.05 -19.80 14.09
N PHE A 490 4.76 -20.64 13.34
CA PHE A 490 4.68 -22.11 13.44
C PHE A 490 6.04 -22.81 13.37
N GLY A 491 7.16 -22.08 13.41
CA GLY A 491 8.51 -22.64 13.28
C GLY A 491 8.80 -23.78 14.25
N ALA A 492 8.56 -23.58 15.54
CA ALA A 492 8.77 -24.60 16.57
C ALA A 492 7.95 -25.88 16.31
N GLU A 493 6.68 -25.73 15.94
CA GLU A 493 5.77 -26.84 15.59
C GLU A 493 6.31 -27.64 14.40
N MET A 494 6.76 -26.95 13.34
CA MET A 494 7.35 -27.59 12.17
C MET A 494 8.61 -28.37 12.55
N VAL A 495 9.51 -27.77 13.33
CA VAL A 495 10.76 -28.41 13.77
C VAL A 495 10.49 -29.66 14.60
N SER A 496 9.52 -29.62 15.52
CA SER A 496 9.22 -30.76 16.39
C SER A 496 8.42 -31.88 15.72
N SER A 497 7.62 -31.58 14.70
CA SER A 497 6.54 -32.49 14.25
C SER A 497 6.61 -32.94 12.79
N SER A 498 7.52 -32.39 11.98
CA SER A 498 7.65 -32.73 10.55
C SER A 498 7.99 -34.19 10.25
N GLY A 499 8.67 -34.89 11.16
CA GLY A 499 9.05 -36.30 11.00
C GLY A 499 10.20 -36.56 10.01
N GLY A 500 10.80 -35.53 9.44
CA GLY A 500 11.96 -35.59 8.56
C GLY A 500 12.86 -34.36 8.73
N THR A 501 13.84 -34.18 7.83
CA THR A 501 14.76 -33.03 7.91
C THR A 501 14.01 -31.73 7.58
N VAL A 502 14.10 -30.74 8.48
CA VAL A 502 13.44 -29.45 8.30
C VAL A 502 14.43 -28.41 7.78
N PHE A 503 14.06 -27.73 6.70
CA PHE A 503 14.76 -26.55 6.19
C PHE A 503 13.94 -25.29 6.48
N LEU A 504 14.57 -24.33 7.15
CA LEU A 504 13.99 -23.01 7.38
C LEU A 504 14.80 -21.98 6.59
N ALA A 505 14.19 -21.46 5.54
CA ALA A 505 14.79 -20.47 4.66
C ALA A 505 14.44 -19.06 5.16
N ALA A 506 15.44 -18.36 5.66
CA ALA A 506 15.30 -17.02 6.24
C ALA A 506 16.59 -16.23 6.03
N LYS A 507 16.48 -14.90 6.08
CA LYS A 507 17.65 -14.01 5.91
C LYS A 507 18.76 -14.33 6.92
N GLU A 508 18.35 -14.51 8.17
CA GLU A 508 19.21 -14.92 9.29
C GLU A 508 18.69 -16.24 9.88
N PRO A 509 19.51 -16.99 10.62
CA PRO A 509 19.05 -18.19 11.32
C PRO A 509 17.87 -17.85 12.24
N PRO A 510 16.71 -18.52 12.12
CA PRO A 510 15.59 -18.32 13.03
C PRO A 510 16.02 -18.64 14.47
N ALA A 511 15.58 -17.84 15.45
CA ALA A 511 15.81 -18.11 16.87
C ALA A 511 14.83 -19.19 17.38
N LEU A 512 15.03 -20.43 16.97
CA LEU A 512 14.19 -21.57 17.30
C LEU A 512 15.04 -22.69 17.91
N GLU A 513 14.47 -23.42 18.88
CA GLU A 513 15.06 -24.64 19.41
C GLU A 513 14.70 -25.86 18.53
N GLY A 514 15.53 -26.90 18.59
CA GLY A 514 15.30 -28.17 17.90
C GLY A 514 16.16 -28.36 16.64
N ASP A 515 15.91 -29.46 15.93
CA ASP A 515 16.76 -29.89 14.81
C ASP A 515 16.23 -29.36 13.45
N TYR A 516 16.85 -28.31 12.94
CA TYR A 516 16.62 -27.82 11.58
C TYR A 516 17.92 -27.39 10.90
N ILE A 517 17.85 -27.28 9.58
CA ILE A 517 18.90 -26.72 8.73
C ILE A 517 18.47 -25.34 8.27
N TRP A 518 19.21 -24.31 8.69
CA TRP A 518 19.04 -22.97 8.15
C TRP A 518 19.53 -22.89 6.71
N VAL A 519 18.72 -22.25 5.87
CA VAL A 519 19.05 -21.90 4.48
C VAL A 519 19.01 -20.39 4.36
N ARG A 520 20.12 -19.75 4.00
CA ARG A 520 20.15 -18.29 3.81
C ARG A 520 19.25 -17.90 2.65
N GLN A 521 18.26 -17.06 2.93
CA GLN A 521 17.35 -16.52 1.93
C GLN A 521 17.63 -15.05 1.67
N LEU A 522 17.94 -14.68 0.43
CA LEU A 522 18.23 -13.31 0.03
C LEU A 522 17.03 -12.67 -0.69
N PRO A 523 16.61 -11.45 -0.32
CA PRO A 523 15.45 -10.77 -0.88
C PRO A 523 15.78 -10.12 -2.23
N VAL A 524 16.17 -10.93 -3.21
CA VAL A 524 16.55 -10.48 -4.55
C VAL A 524 15.34 -10.57 -5.48
N PHE A 525 15.06 -9.48 -6.19
CA PHE A 525 14.11 -9.44 -7.30
C PHE A 525 14.83 -8.81 -8.52
N PRO A 526 14.68 -9.37 -9.72
CA PRO A 526 13.93 -10.60 -10.06
C PRO A 526 14.51 -11.85 -9.39
N PRO A 527 13.71 -12.92 -9.18
CA PRO A 527 14.18 -14.11 -8.47
C PRO A 527 15.20 -14.88 -9.32
N LEU A 528 16.37 -15.14 -8.75
CA LEU A 528 17.42 -15.96 -9.38
C LEU A 528 17.36 -17.40 -8.85
N PHE A 529 17.54 -18.37 -9.75
CA PHE A 529 17.66 -19.77 -9.38
C PHE A 529 19.07 -20.04 -8.86
N SER A 530 19.19 -20.43 -7.59
CA SER A 530 20.47 -20.79 -7.00
C SER A 530 20.96 -22.15 -7.47
N LEU A 531 22.18 -22.19 -8.01
CA LEU A 531 22.92 -23.44 -8.23
C LEU A 531 23.70 -23.86 -6.97
N ARG A 532 23.84 -22.95 -5.99
CA ARG A 532 24.58 -23.11 -4.73
C ARG A 532 23.70 -22.78 -3.54
N ALA A 533 22.68 -23.61 -3.33
CA ALA A 533 21.74 -23.45 -2.23
C ALA A 533 22.39 -23.52 -0.83
N ASP A 534 23.62 -24.05 -0.71
CA ASP A 534 24.41 -23.96 0.52
C ASP A 534 24.82 -22.53 0.87
N ILE A 535 25.02 -21.68 -0.13
CA ILE A 535 25.40 -20.28 0.02
C ILE A 535 24.17 -19.41 0.27
N ALA A 536 23.21 -19.44 -0.67
CA ALA A 536 21.96 -18.68 -0.58
C ALA A 536 20.90 -19.20 -1.56
N VAL A 537 19.64 -18.89 -1.30
CA VAL A 537 18.51 -19.07 -2.21
C VAL A 537 17.75 -17.75 -2.38
N THR A 538 17.02 -17.58 -3.48
CA THR A 538 15.98 -16.54 -3.57
C THR A 538 14.61 -17.14 -3.25
N PRO A 539 13.68 -16.37 -2.63
CA PRO A 539 12.39 -16.91 -2.21
C PRO A 539 11.46 -17.23 -3.38
N GLY A 540 11.55 -16.49 -4.50
CA GLY A 540 10.65 -16.64 -5.65
C GLY A 540 9.15 -16.54 -5.31
N GLY A 541 8.79 -16.00 -4.14
CA GLY A 541 7.43 -15.98 -3.62
C GLY A 541 6.85 -17.36 -3.30
N SER A 542 7.66 -18.42 -3.18
CA SER A 542 7.17 -19.80 -3.08
C SER A 542 8.14 -20.75 -2.36
N SER A 543 7.72 -21.36 -1.26
CA SER A 543 8.47 -22.44 -0.59
C SER A 543 8.80 -23.63 -1.53
N PRO A 544 7.91 -24.06 -2.44
CA PRO A 544 8.26 -24.99 -3.53
C PRO A 544 9.46 -24.59 -4.38
N TYR A 545 9.64 -23.30 -4.68
CA TYR A 545 10.79 -22.84 -5.47
C TYR A 545 12.10 -22.97 -4.70
N VAL A 546 12.09 -22.71 -3.38
CA VAL A 546 13.25 -22.97 -2.51
C VAL A 546 13.58 -24.47 -2.46
N ALA A 547 12.57 -25.34 -2.39
CA ALA A 547 12.78 -26.78 -2.45
C ALA A 547 13.38 -27.25 -3.79
N MET A 548 13.02 -26.64 -4.92
CA MET A 548 13.63 -26.95 -6.21
C MET A 548 15.12 -26.54 -6.26
N GLN A 549 15.48 -25.38 -5.71
CA GLN A 549 16.89 -24.95 -5.59
C GLN A 549 17.69 -25.89 -4.68
N LEU A 550 17.13 -26.26 -3.53
CA LEU A 550 17.72 -27.25 -2.62
C LEU A 550 17.89 -28.61 -3.30
N GLY A 551 16.84 -29.11 -3.95
CA GLY A 551 16.88 -30.38 -4.66
C GLY A 551 17.90 -30.39 -5.79
N TYR A 552 18.00 -29.29 -6.55
CA TYR A 552 18.99 -29.15 -7.62
C TYR A 552 20.42 -29.21 -7.07
N PHE A 553 20.69 -28.49 -5.98
CA PHE A 553 21.95 -28.56 -5.25
C PHE A 553 22.24 -29.97 -4.71
N MET A 554 21.20 -30.69 -4.28
CA MET A 554 21.29 -32.10 -3.86
C MET A 554 21.43 -33.08 -5.03
N GLY A 555 21.52 -32.64 -6.29
CA GLY A 555 21.73 -33.53 -7.45
C GLY A 555 20.46 -33.97 -8.17
N ILE A 556 19.28 -33.54 -7.72
CA ILE A 556 18.00 -33.89 -8.38
C ILE A 556 17.88 -33.08 -9.68
N ARG A 557 17.47 -33.78 -10.74
CA ARG A 557 17.12 -33.17 -12.04
C ARG A 557 15.70 -33.51 -12.49
N ARG A 558 15.00 -34.38 -11.77
CA ARG A 558 13.64 -34.82 -12.10
C ARG A 558 12.73 -34.47 -10.93
N PHE A 559 11.85 -33.49 -11.14
CA PHE A 559 10.90 -33.04 -10.13
C PHE A 559 9.47 -33.31 -10.57
N ILE A 560 8.67 -33.87 -9.68
CA ILE A 560 7.24 -34.04 -9.82
C ILE A 560 6.54 -33.15 -8.81
N LEU A 561 5.68 -32.26 -9.28
CA LEU A 561 4.81 -31.46 -8.42
C LEU A 561 3.48 -32.18 -8.22
N TYR A 562 3.00 -32.20 -6.99
CA TYR A 562 1.69 -32.73 -6.65
C TYR A 562 1.03 -31.84 -5.60
N GLY A 563 -0.28 -31.60 -5.70
CA GLY A 563 -0.98 -30.72 -4.76
C GLY A 563 -0.65 -29.24 -4.90
N THR A 564 -0.19 -28.80 -6.07
CA THR A 564 0.17 -27.41 -6.36
C THR A 564 -0.88 -26.77 -7.27
N ASP A 565 -2.03 -26.43 -6.69
CA ASP A 565 -3.24 -26.10 -7.47
C ASP A 565 -3.22 -24.71 -8.11
N PHE A 566 -2.39 -23.80 -7.60
CA PHE A 566 -2.18 -22.47 -8.17
C PHE A 566 -3.46 -21.64 -8.35
N ASN A 567 -4.39 -21.80 -7.41
CA ASN A 567 -5.65 -21.07 -7.32
C ASN A 567 -5.84 -20.64 -5.87
N TYR A 568 -5.81 -19.33 -5.64
CA TYR A 568 -5.79 -18.75 -4.30
C TYR A 568 -6.98 -17.83 -4.10
N ARG A 569 -7.72 -18.05 -3.03
CA ARG A 569 -8.85 -17.22 -2.60
C ARG A 569 -8.54 -16.59 -1.26
N PHE A 570 -8.53 -15.27 -1.22
CA PHE A 570 -8.27 -14.53 0.02
C PHE A 570 -8.96 -13.18 0.01
N SER A 571 -9.08 -12.59 1.19
CA SER A 571 -9.54 -11.21 1.40
C SER A 571 -8.39 -10.36 1.94
N ASP A 572 -8.32 -9.11 1.49
CA ASP A 572 -7.42 -8.11 2.06
C ASP A 572 -7.88 -7.73 3.47
N THR A 573 -6.95 -7.75 4.42
CA THR A 573 -7.16 -7.39 5.83
C THR A 573 -7.02 -5.88 6.07
N GLY A 574 -6.46 -5.14 5.11
CA GLY A 574 -6.08 -3.73 5.24
C GLY A 574 -4.78 -3.51 6.01
N SER A 575 -4.07 -4.58 6.37
CA SER A 575 -2.78 -4.51 7.05
C SER A 575 -1.73 -3.76 6.22
N GLN A 576 -0.87 -3.00 6.90
CA GLN A 576 0.29 -2.38 6.27
C GLN A 576 1.50 -3.32 6.25
N ASP A 577 1.43 -4.44 6.96
CA ASP A 577 2.44 -5.49 6.90
C ASP A 577 2.12 -6.42 5.71
N PRO A 578 2.93 -6.43 4.65
CA PRO A 578 2.68 -7.26 3.47
C PRO A 578 2.70 -8.77 3.79
N TYR A 579 3.32 -9.19 4.91
CA TYR A 579 3.35 -10.58 5.35
C TYR A 579 2.09 -11.03 6.10
N ARG A 580 1.20 -10.07 6.43
CA ARG A 580 -0.05 -10.31 7.16
C ARG A 580 -1.19 -9.50 6.52
N ALA A 581 -1.22 -9.46 5.18
CA ALA A 581 -2.16 -8.66 4.42
C ALA A 581 -3.39 -9.45 3.93
N ALA A 582 -3.35 -10.78 3.96
CA ALA A 582 -4.41 -11.65 3.48
C ALA A 582 -5.01 -12.53 4.58
N THR A 583 -6.30 -12.83 4.45
CA THR A 583 -7.03 -13.79 5.29
C THR A 583 -7.95 -14.67 4.43
N GLY A 584 -8.43 -15.78 5.00
CA GLY A 584 -9.30 -16.75 4.30
C GLY A 584 -8.81 -18.19 4.43
N ASP A 585 -9.73 -19.12 4.13
CA ASP A 585 -9.49 -20.56 4.15
C ASP A 585 -9.93 -21.20 2.82
N GLY A 586 -9.74 -22.52 2.67
CA GLY A 586 -10.09 -23.27 1.47
C GLY A 586 -8.98 -23.32 0.41
N ASN A 587 -7.81 -22.74 0.70
CA ASN A 587 -6.62 -22.84 -0.13
C ASN A 587 -5.79 -24.11 0.15
N HIS A 588 -6.21 -24.92 1.14
CA HIS A 588 -5.46 -26.09 1.58
C HIS A 588 -6.37 -27.31 1.79
N PHE A 589 -5.86 -28.52 1.54
CA PHE A 589 -6.56 -29.76 1.92
C PHE A 589 -6.53 -30.02 3.45
N ILE A 590 -5.60 -29.35 4.14
CA ILE A 590 -5.45 -29.39 5.60
C ILE A 590 -6.39 -28.33 6.21
N LYS A 591 -7.30 -28.78 7.07
CA LYS A 591 -8.23 -27.90 7.79
C LYS A 591 -7.49 -27.03 8.82
N ASN A 592 -7.95 -25.79 9.02
CA ASN A 592 -7.37 -24.85 9.99
C ASN A 592 -5.86 -24.64 9.81
N TYR A 593 -5.37 -24.75 8.58
CA TYR A 593 -3.94 -24.71 8.27
C TYR A 593 -3.26 -23.41 8.71
N ARG A 594 -3.96 -22.27 8.69
CA ARG A 594 -3.46 -20.98 9.18
C ARG A 594 -3.79 -20.69 10.64
N GLY A 595 -4.58 -21.51 11.33
CA GLY A 595 -4.95 -21.27 12.73
C GLY A 595 -5.68 -19.94 12.96
N GLY A 596 -6.40 -19.44 11.95
CA GLY A 596 -7.05 -18.11 11.97
C GLY A 596 -6.11 -16.91 11.82
N ARG A 597 -4.81 -17.11 11.56
CA ARG A 597 -3.84 -16.02 11.40
C ARG A 597 -3.76 -15.49 9.97
N ASP A 598 -3.60 -14.18 9.85
CA ASP A 598 -3.33 -13.49 8.60
C ASP A 598 -2.02 -13.96 7.95
N TRP A 599 -1.90 -13.81 6.64
CA TRP A 599 -0.81 -14.32 5.82
C TRP A 599 -0.46 -13.41 4.65
N ALA A 600 0.65 -13.70 3.97
CA ALA A 600 1.11 -12.98 2.80
C ALA A 600 0.37 -13.47 1.55
N PRO A 601 -0.29 -12.60 0.77
CA PRO A 601 -0.88 -12.99 -0.50
C PRO A 601 0.19 -13.50 -1.47
N PRO A 602 -0.15 -14.44 -2.37
CA PRO A 602 0.78 -14.96 -3.37
C PRO A 602 1.21 -13.85 -4.33
N SER A 603 2.52 -13.74 -4.57
CA SER A 603 3.04 -12.84 -5.61
C SER A 603 3.13 -13.59 -6.94
N LEU A 604 2.09 -13.52 -7.77
CA LEU A 604 2.09 -14.18 -9.08
C LEU A 604 3.28 -13.74 -9.94
N ARG A 605 3.67 -12.47 -9.87
CA ARG A 605 4.87 -11.96 -10.54
C ARG A 605 6.14 -12.69 -10.12
N ALA A 606 6.38 -12.83 -8.81
CA ALA A 606 7.56 -13.53 -8.33
C ALA A 606 7.50 -15.04 -8.64
N ILE A 607 6.35 -15.67 -8.42
CA ILE A 607 6.21 -17.13 -8.58
C ILE A 607 6.33 -17.54 -10.05
N SER A 608 5.70 -16.80 -10.97
CA SER A 608 5.77 -17.09 -12.41
C SER A 608 7.20 -16.99 -12.94
N ALA A 609 7.94 -15.93 -12.58
CA ALA A 609 9.35 -15.78 -12.94
C ALA A 609 10.21 -16.90 -12.34
N ALA A 610 10.02 -17.18 -11.05
CA ALA A 610 10.75 -18.23 -10.34
C ALA A 610 10.53 -19.62 -10.96
N PHE A 611 9.29 -20.01 -11.23
CA PHE A 611 8.97 -21.31 -11.83
C PHE A 611 9.48 -21.43 -13.27
N LEU A 612 9.47 -20.36 -14.05
CA LEU A 612 10.15 -20.33 -15.35
C LEU A 612 11.64 -20.61 -15.19
N ASN A 613 12.29 -19.93 -14.24
CA ASN A 613 13.72 -20.08 -14.00
C ASN A 613 14.07 -21.51 -13.57
N ALA A 614 13.29 -22.11 -12.67
CA ALA A 614 13.45 -23.51 -12.28
C ALA A 614 13.31 -24.48 -13.46
N ARG A 615 12.30 -24.26 -14.31
CA ARG A 615 12.09 -25.05 -15.52
C ARG A 615 13.31 -24.98 -16.45
N ARG A 616 13.79 -23.76 -16.75
CA ARG A 616 14.92 -23.54 -17.67
C ARG A 616 16.20 -24.20 -17.19
N VAL A 617 16.55 -23.99 -15.91
CA VAL A 617 17.77 -24.58 -15.33
C VAL A 617 17.68 -26.11 -15.35
N THR A 618 16.51 -26.66 -15.03
CA THR A 618 16.32 -28.12 -14.97
C THR A 618 16.34 -28.75 -16.36
N GLU A 619 15.64 -28.16 -17.34
CA GLU A 619 15.62 -28.63 -18.74
C GLU A 619 17.02 -28.54 -19.37
N ALA A 620 17.76 -27.45 -19.13
CA ALA A 620 19.13 -27.30 -19.63
C ALA A 620 20.12 -28.32 -19.03
N ALA A 621 19.81 -28.86 -17.86
CA ALA A 621 20.56 -29.93 -17.22
C ALA A 621 20.09 -31.34 -17.65
N GLY A 622 19.25 -31.46 -18.68
CA GLY A 622 18.69 -32.74 -19.16
C GLY A 622 17.61 -33.32 -18.25
N GLY A 623 17.09 -32.52 -17.33
CA GLY A 623 16.04 -32.88 -16.38
C GLY A 623 14.64 -32.47 -16.82
N PHE A 624 13.67 -32.61 -15.91
CA PHE A 624 12.33 -32.07 -16.08
C PHE A 624 11.70 -31.62 -14.76
N ILE A 625 10.73 -30.73 -14.87
CA ILE A 625 9.76 -30.43 -13.82
C ILE A 625 8.36 -30.69 -14.41
N ARG A 626 7.58 -31.58 -13.81
CA ARG A 626 6.25 -31.98 -14.30
C ARG A 626 5.20 -31.85 -13.22
N ASN A 627 3.98 -31.53 -13.62
CA ASN A 627 2.84 -31.39 -12.72
C ASN A 627 1.98 -32.66 -12.75
N ALA A 628 1.93 -33.39 -11.64
CA ALA A 628 1.10 -34.57 -11.41
C ALA A 628 -0.15 -34.29 -10.56
N SER A 629 -0.44 -33.01 -10.26
CA SER A 629 -1.65 -32.62 -9.54
C SER A 629 -2.89 -33.00 -10.35
N ARG A 630 -3.89 -33.61 -9.69
CA ARG A 630 -5.15 -34.06 -10.32
C ARG A 630 -6.06 -32.92 -10.80
N GLY A 631 -5.68 -31.66 -10.54
CA GLY A 631 -6.38 -30.47 -10.97
C GLY A 631 -5.48 -29.23 -10.89
N GLY A 632 -6.10 -28.06 -10.71
CA GLY A 632 -5.40 -26.80 -10.56
C GLY A 632 -4.89 -26.18 -11.88
N HIS A 633 -4.37 -24.97 -11.78
CA HIS A 633 -4.06 -24.07 -12.89
C HIS A 633 -2.56 -23.83 -13.07
N LEU A 634 -1.73 -24.74 -12.58
CA LEU A 634 -0.28 -24.68 -12.75
C LEU A 634 0.13 -25.30 -14.09
N ASP A 635 0.09 -24.49 -15.14
CA ASP A 635 0.32 -24.95 -16.52
C ASP A 635 1.72 -24.61 -17.07
N ILE A 636 2.55 -23.90 -16.30
CA ILE A 636 3.96 -23.64 -16.67
C ILE A 636 4.80 -24.93 -16.75
N PHE A 637 4.42 -25.95 -15.99
CA PHE A 637 5.03 -27.28 -16.02
C PHE A 637 4.11 -28.24 -16.76
N GLU A 638 4.71 -29.07 -17.61
CA GLU A 638 3.98 -30.07 -18.38
C GLU A 638 3.22 -31.02 -17.45
N ARG A 639 1.94 -31.23 -17.74
CA ARG A 639 1.08 -32.09 -16.93
C ARG A 639 1.26 -33.55 -17.32
N GLN A 640 1.30 -34.43 -16.32
CA GLN A 640 1.21 -35.88 -16.50
C GLN A 640 0.27 -36.46 -15.45
N SER A 641 -0.26 -37.66 -15.66
CA SER A 641 -1.10 -38.31 -14.63
C SER A 641 -0.26 -38.67 -13.40
N PHE A 642 -0.91 -38.73 -12.25
CA PHE A 642 -0.27 -39.15 -11.00
C PHE A 642 0.28 -40.57 -11.11
N GLU A 643 -0.47 -41.46 -11.74
CA GLU A 643 -0.13 -42.87 -11.93
C GLU A 643 1.09 -43.03 -12.84
N SER A 644 1.17 -42.28 -13.94
CA SER A 644 2.36 -42.28 -14.81
C SER A 644 3.57 -41.66 -14.12
N ALA A 645 3.37 -40.65 -13.28
CA ALA A 645 4.44 -40.06 -12.48
C ALA A 645 4.99 -41.04 -11.42
N LEU A 646 4.11 -41.79 -10.77
CA LEU A 646 4.46 -42.78 -9.74
C LEU A 646 5.29 -43.94 -10.31
N ALA A 647 5.07 -44.30 -11.56
CA ALA A 647 5.84 -45.32 -12.28
C ALA A 647 7.29 -44.89 -12.60
N LEU A 648 7.64 -43.61 -12.42
CA LEU A 648 9.02 -43.14 -12.55
C LEU A 648 9.85 -43.58 -11.33
N HIS A 649 11.05 -44.10 -11.58
CA HIS A 649 12.00 -44.48 -10.54
C HIS A 649 12.82 -43.28 -10.05
#